data_AF-A0A7D9II86-F1
#
_entry.id   AF-A0A7D9II86-F1
#
_cell.length_a   1.000
_cell.length_b   1.000
_cell.length_c   1.000
_cell.angle_alpha   90.00
_cell.angle_beta   90.00
_cell.angle_gamma   90.00
#
_symmetry.space_group_name_H-M   'P 1'
#
loop_
_entity.id
_entity.type
_entity.pdbx_description
1 polymer ?
#
loop_
_entity_poly.entity_id
_entity_poly.type
_entity_poly.pdbx_seq_one_letter_code
_entity_poly.pdbx_strand_id
1 'polypeptide(L)'
;MNVPTMNNRTFKSREREVGKAVEDLAQKSCKTNIEREKDMAEENGEVADENGLVGIPVSYDMGWQKRGKGHNSMTGQGVAMGLGTGDDDTTTLCHLNQNVPYGVEKWSDIVHAKRSLISRLYNISLRSKFENSSALSQKVINYLGKCFTYSVAQNRDVNNLKSAIKNIVPHAFGDHKGCCSSWCGYKKDPLTYRHKDLPYNRDLQGNELKSILTSLFDEYATDTVAQKLTPFANSQRSESLNSTIGSKNPKIRYYGGSESNDFRVACAVAQKNIGFSYVDKTLDSLGIDPGVTCSFHNSTMDKKQQCDKKRKSSKEYKIRRHQLQSERISKTARKEAKEGKTYETGIGLNLEKETTVTTTGNNTDVDVDKIVMGITNNKQLYENLMKLVPPFTERPAKEYLSHDPDKTYQFVLFDIETTCTGKQAEICQLSAICQNGDTFSSYILPNNSVGYYASKVNNLTVETINGERTLCKDLKPANSVSLQIALQTFIKFLQDQQNLIRPTCCTNTVENENLVTVLVGHNAATFDVPTLLRNAGNNFEEQLHSMKICFGDSLPLIRSLISNQHAPLKQSNGQFCKANLASVYKCLFDQDFDAHDALEDVIALKRILFSPEMSIDVKTIVDRSQISSVRAMKSDMEFIDFRHDRYQTFVGNLHCPNEDHSPISHGMALKIAGSGLSYSDLHNLWQKFGETGVVGILFMPSYNPKDTRSTPSDKNHPRVTKSKRILSNVVKYFQSCNVSNISTSS
;
A
#
# COMPACT_ATOMS: atom_id res chain seq x y z
N MET A 1 -42.98 -23.83 20.38
CA MET A 1 -42.58 -24.58 21.59
C MET A 1 -42.87 -23.71 22.80
N ASN A 2 -43.84 -24.09 23.65
CA ASN A 2 -44.05 -23.48 24.97
C ASN A 2 -43.06 -24.10 25.96
N VAL A 3 -41.78 -23.72 25.84
CA VAL A 3 -40.77 -24.11 26.84
C VAL A 3 -40.91 -23.15 28.02
N PRO A 4 -41.21 -23.60 29.24
CA PRO A 4 -41.28 -22.72 30.39
C PRO A 4 -39.94 -22.02 30.61
N THR A 5 -39.98 -20.71 30.89
CA THR A 5 -38.78 -19.91 31.18
C THR A 5 -38.07 -20.44 32.41
N MET A 6 -36.84 -20.92 32.22
CA MET A 6 -35.97 -21.36 33.31
C MET A 6 -35.63 -20.16 34.19
N ASN A 7 -35.87 -20.27 35.51
CA ASN A 7 -35.48 -19.21 36.42
C ASN A 7 -33.94 -19.12 36.53
N ASN A 8 -33.43 -17.93 36.85
CA ASN A 8 -31.98 -17.65 36.86
C ASN A 8 -31.23 -18.57 37.84
N ARG A 9 -31.82 -18.88 39.00
CA ARG A 9 -31.21 -19.75 40.02
C ARG A 9 -31.02 -21.18 39.49
N THR A 10 -32.03 -21.74 38.84
CA THR A 10 -31.97 -23.06 38.20
C THR A 10 -30.97 -23.07 37.06
N PHE A 11 -30.96 -22.02 36.21
CA PHE A 11 -29.97 -21.89 35.15
C PHE A 11 -28.54 -21.88 35.69
N LYS A 12 -28.26 -21.08 36.72
CA LYS A 12 -26.94 -21.03 37.37
C LYS A 12 -26.54 -22.32 38.05
N SER A 13 -27.50 -23.01 38.67
CA SER A 13 -27.24 -24.33 39.25
C SER A 13 -26.81 -25.34 38.20
N ARG A 14 -27.51 -25.39 37.05
CA ARG A 14 -27.17 -26.28 35.93
C ARG A 14 -25.90 -25.84 35.20
N GLU A 15 -25.64 -24.55 35.09
CA GLU A 15 -24.37 -24.02 34.55
C GLU A 15 -23.18 -24.52 35.38
N ARG A 16 -23.27 -24.50 36.72
CA ARG A 16 -22.20 -24.99 37.60
C ARG A 16 -21.99 -26.50 37.53
N GLU A 17 -23.08 -27.26 37.47
CA GLU A 17 -23.03 -28.71 37.31
C GLU A 17 -22.33 -29.10 36.01
N VAL A 18 -22.75 -28.50 34.89
CA VAL A 18 -22.11 -28.72 33.58
C VAL A 18 -20.67 -28.20 33.58
N GLY A 19 -20.43 -27.03 34.17
CA GLY A 19 -19.11 -26.42 34.28
C GLY A 19 -18.10 -27.34 34.97
N LYS A 20 -18.50 -27.94 36.09
CA LYS A 20 -17.67 -28.90 36.84
C LYS A 20 -17.34 -30.14 36.01
N ALA A 21 -18.32 -30.71 35.30
CA ALA A 21 -18.09 -31.85 34.43
C ALA A 21 -17.09 -31.53 33.29
N VAL A 22 -17.18 -30.33 32.70
CA VAL A 22 -16.23 -29.88 31.67
C VAL A 22 -14.82 -29.71 32.24
N GLU A 23 -14.68 -29.17 33.45
CA GLU A 23 -13.39 -29.03 34.13
C GLU A 23 -12.72 -30.40 34.35
N ASP A 24 -13.47 -31.36 34.89
CA ASP A 24 -12.94 -32.69 35.18
C ASP A 24 -12.54 -33.41 33.87
N LEU A 25 -13.33 -33.25 32.81
CA LEU A 25 -13.00 -33.74 31.47
C LEU A 25 -11.74 -33.08 30.92
N ALA A 26 -11.61 -31.76 31.03
CA ALA A 26 -10.44 -31.02 30.60
C ALA A 26 -9.19 -31.47 31.38
N GLN A 27 -9.28 -31.60 32.71
CA GLN A 27 -8.19 -32.06 33.57
C GLN A 27 -7.75 -33.48 33.21
N LYS A 28 -8.70 -34.40 32.99
CA LYS A 28 -8.41 -35.77 32.53
C LYS A 28 -7.70 -35.76 31.19
N SER A 29 -8.15 -34.93 30.25
CA SER A 29 -7.52 -34.80 28.94
C SER A 29 -6.09 -34.27 29.01
N CYS A 30 -5.81 -33.32 29.92
CA CYS A 30 -4.46 -32.82 30.16
C CYS A 30 -3.55 -33.90 30.75
N LYS A 31 -4.03 -34.67 31.74
CA LYS A 31 -3.26 -35.79 32.32
C LYS A 31 -2.87 -36.82 31.26
N THR A 32 -3.83 -37.24 30.43
CA THR A 32 -3.58 -38.19 29.33
C THR A 32 -2.55 -37.64 28.32
N ASN A 33 -2.62 -36.34 28.00
CA ASN A 33 -1.67 -35.74 27.07
C ASN A 33 -0.27 -35.57 27.69
N ILE A 34 -0.17 -35.26 28.99
CA ILE A 34 1.12 -35.17 29.70
C ILE A 34 1.81 -36.54 29.72
N GLU A 35 1.07 -37.62 30.00
CA GLU A 35 1.61 -38.99 29.95
C GLU A 35 2.15 -39.31 28.55
N ARG A 36 1.39 -38.98 27.49
CA ARG A 36 1.87 -39.17 26.10
C ARG A 36 3.10 -38.35 25.76
N GLU A 37 3.18 -37.10 26.22
CA GLU A 37 4.36 -36.26 26.01
C GLU A 37 5.58 -36.81 26.75
N LYS A 38 5.37 -37.41 27.93
CA LYS A 38 6.42 -38.15 28.66
C LYS A 38 6.88 -39.37 27.86
N ASP A 39 5.96 -40.22 27.42
CA ASP A 39 6.28 -41.43 26.63
C ASP A 39 7.05 -41.05 25.36
N MET A 40 6.63 -39.99 24.66
CA MET A 40 7.33 -39.48 23.47
C MET A 40 8.72 -38.92 23.79
N ALA A 41 8.91 -38.28 24.96
CA ALA A 41 10.22 -37.78 25.36
C ALA A 41 11.19 -38.94 25.61
N GLU A 42 10.74 -39.97 26.33
CA GLU A 42 11.51 -41.19 26.57
C GLU A 42 11.85 -41.93 25.26
N GLU A 43 10.90 -42.05 24.33
CA GLU A 43 11.14 -42.60 22.98
C GLU A 43 12.18 -41.81 22.16
N ASN A 44 12.26 -40.49 22.38
CA ASN A 44 13.23 -39.62 21.72
C ASN A 44 14.61 -39.60 22.42
N GLY A 45 14.80 -40.42 23.46
CA GLY A 45 16.08 -40.62 24.13
C GLY A 45 16.34 -39.70 25.33
N GLU A 46 15.32 -38.98 25.81
CA GLU A 46 15.43 -38.24 27.07
C GLU A 46 15.45 -39.23 28.25
N VAL A 47 16.42 -39.06 29.14
CA VAL A 47 16.59 -39.93 30.32
C VAL A 47 16.12 -39.16 31.55
N ALA A 48 15.42 -39.87 32.45
CA ALA A 48 15.02 -39.30 33.72
C ALA A 48 16.25 -38.85 34.53
N ASP A 49 16.16 -37.69 35.17
CA ASP A 49 17.22 -37.17 36.03
C ASP A 49 17.36 -37.97 37.33
N GLU A 50 18.27 -37.55 38.21
CA GLU A 50 18.52 -38.17 39.53
C GLU A 50 17.29 -38.21 40.45
N ASN A 51 16.26 -37.41 40.16
CA ASN A 51 14.98 -37.37 40.87
C ASN A 51 13.86 -38.13 40.15
N GLY A 52 14.16 -38.80 39.03
CA GLY A 52 13.19 -39.53 38.22
C GLY A 52 12.32 -38.62 37.32
N LEU A 53 12.75 -37.38 37.07
CA LEU A 53 12.02 -36.43 36.22
C LEU A 53 12.50 -36.49 34.77
N VAL A 54 11.57 -36.62 33.83
CA VAL A 54 11.86 -36.58 32.38
C VAL A 54 11.76 -35.15 31.88
N GLY A 55 12.78 -34.69 31.15
CA GLY A 55 12.78 -33.38 30.51
C GLY A 55 11.73 -33.31 29.40
N ILE A 56 10.63 -32.56 29.63
CA ILE A 56 9.62 -32.32 28.59
C ILE A 56 9.74 -30.88 28.09
N PRO A 57 10.16 -30.67 26.84
CA PRO A 57 10.17 -29.34 26.25
C PRO A 57 8.75 -28.80 26.01
N VAL A 58 8.42 -27.66 26.61
CA VAL A 58 7.08 -27.05 26.54
C VAL A 58 7.09 -25.63 25.97
N SER A 59 5.99 -25.29 25.30
CA SER A 59 5.58 -23.92 25.01
C SER A 59 4.78 -23.38 26.19
N TYR A 60 5.22 -22.27 26.78
CA TYR A 60 4.51 -21.66 27.91
C TYR A 60 4.06 -20.24 27.60
N ASP A 61 2.78 -19.94 27.76
CA ASP A 61 2.26 -18.57 27.62
C ASP A 61 1.24 -18.28 28.71
N MET A 62 1.16 -17.00 29.11
CA MET A 62 0.20 -16.53 30.11
C MET A 62 -0.74 -15.51 29.49
N GLY A 63 -2.04 -15.74 29.68
CA GLY A 63 -3.08 -14.81 29.28
C GLY A 63 -3.75 -14.17 30.48
N TRP A 64 -4.07 -12.88 30.39
CA TRP A 64 -4.94 -12.18 31.36
C TRP A 64 -6.18 -11.63 30.66
N GLN A 65 -7.30 -11.62 31.39
CA GLN A 65 -8.42 -10.78 31.01
C GLN A 65 -8.12 -9.30 31.28
N LYS A 66 -8.35 -8.43 30.29
CA LYS A 66 -8.08 -6.99 30.40
C LYS A 66 -9.38 -6.20 30.67
N ARG A 67 -9.44 -5.45 31.78
CA ARG A 67 -10.33 -4.28 31.96
C ARG A 67 -9.63 -3.24 32.84
N GLY A 68 -9.35 -2.04 32.31
CA GLY A 68 -8.69 -0.95 33.03
C GLY A 68 -7.14 -0.96 32.98
N LYS A 69 -6.48 -0.15 33.83
CA LYS A 69 -5.02 0.07 33.90
C LYS A 69 -4.28 -0.90 34.85
N GLY A 70 -4.69 -2.16 35.00
CA GLY A 70 -4.05 -3.05 35.97
C GLY A 70 -4.02 -4.52 35.56
N HIS A 71 -2.89 -5.18 35.86
CA HIS A 71 -2.74 -6.64 35.87
C HIS A 71 -3.09 -7.13 37.28
N ASN A 72 -4.10 -7.99 37.42
CA ASN A 72 -4.33 -8.75 38.65
C ASN A 72 -3.76 -10.16 38.43
N SER A 73 -2.78 -10.57 39.26
CA SER A 73 -2.16 -11.89 39.18
C SER A 73 -3.16 -13.04 39.38
N MET A 74 -4.27 -12.81 40.07
CA MET A 74 -5.31 -13.83 40.33
C MET A 74 -6.23 -14.13 39.14
N THR A 75 -6.06 -13.44 38.00
CA THR A 75 -6.89 -13.66 36.79
C THR A 75 -6.09 -14.17 35.61
N GLY A 76 -4.82 -14.52 35.84
CA GLY A 76 -3.95 -15.11 34.84
C GLY A 76 -4.26 -16.59 34.64
N GLN A 77 -4.25 -17.02 33.38
CA GLN A 77 -4.18 -18.44 33.05
C GLN A 77 -2.84 -18.74 32.38
N GLY A 78 -2.15 -19.77 32.86
CA GLY A 78 -0.92 -20.31 32.26
C GLY A 78 -1.25 -21.50 31.38
N VAL A 79 -0.62 -21.57 30.21
CA VAL A 79 -0.79 -22.65 29.24
C VAL A 79 0.57 -23.27 28.97
N ALA A 80 0.70 -24.58 29.17
CA ALA A 80 1.87 -25.37 28.77
C ALA A 80 1.46 -26.38 27.68
N MET A 81 2.17 -26.41 26.55
CA MET A 81 1.91 -27.32 25.43
C MET A 81 3.21 -28.03 25.02
N GLY A 82 3.20 -29.34 24.78
CA GLY A 82 4.39 -30.07 24.29
C GLY A 82 4.97 -29.49 22.99
N LEU A 83 6.30 -29.37 22.94
CA LEU A 83 7.18 -28.74 21.93
C LEU A 83 6.50 -27.70 20.99
N GLY A 84 6.74 -26.39 21.16
CA GLY A 84 7.70 -25.75 22.08
C GLY A 84 7.60 -24.22 22.20
N THR A 85 8.35 -23.66 23.17
CA THR A 85 8.64 -22.23 23.49
C THR A 85 7.55 -21.28 23.98
N GLY A 86 7.87 -20.53 25.02
CA GLY A 86 7.13 -19.37 25.51
C GLY A 86 7.72 -18.02 25.09
N ASP A 87 6.95 -16.94 25.28
CA ASP A 87 7.36 -15.55 24.96
C ASP A 87 8.53 -15.09 25.86
N ASP A 88 9.37 -14.17 25.35
CA ASP A 88 10.54 -13.59 26.04
C ASP A 88 10.15 -12.54 27.10
N ASP A 89 9.05 -12.78 27.83
CA ASP A 89 8.64 -11.93 28.94
C ASP A 89 9.46 -12.23 30.21
N THR A 90 10.18 -11.21 30.68
CA THR A 90 11.02 -11.25 31.89
C THR A 90 10.20 -11.44 33.16
N THR A 91 8.92 -11.03 33.18
CA THR A 91 8.06 -11.14 34.37
C THR A 91 7.64 -12.59 34.63
N THR A 92 7.36 -13.34 33.57
CA THR A 92 6.99 -14.76 33.61
C THR A 92 8.13 -15.65 34.11
N LEU A 93 9.37 -15.35 33.71
CA LEU A 93 10.56 -16.11 34.13
C LEU A 93 10.84 -15.96 35.64
N CYS A 94 10.74 -14.72 36.15
CA CYS A 94 10.96 -14.45 37.57
C CYS A 94 9.97 -15.23 38.44
N HIS A 95 8.71 -15.31 38.01
CA HIS A 95 7.68 -16.09 38.70
C HIS A 95 7.92 -17.60 38.65
N LEU A 96 8.39 -18.16 37.52
CA LEU A 96 8.71 -19.58 37.41
C LEU A 96 9.91 -19.97 38.27
N ASN A 97 11.00 -19.20 38.22
CA ASN A 97 12.20 -19.46 39.02
C ASN A 97 11.96 -19.34 40.54
N GLN A 98 10.93 -18.59 40.96
CA GLN A 98 10.55 -18.47 42.37
C GLN A 98 9.70 -19.65 42.88
N ASN A 99 8.97 -20.34 41.99
CA ASN A 99 7.94 -21.30 42.39
C ASN A 99 8.21 -22.74 41.94
N VAL A 100 9.24 -22.97 41.12
CA VAL A 100 9.60 -24.29 40.61
C VAL A 100 10.97 -24.70 41.17
N PRO A 101 11.06 -25.84 41.89
CA PRO A 101 12.29 -26.24 42.59
C PRO A 101 13.39 -26.83 41.69
N TYR A 102 13.13 -27.02 40.39
CA TYR A 102 14.07 -27.58 39.41
C TYR A 102 14.44 -26.55 38.32
N GLY A 103 15.60 -26.75 37.68
CA GLY A 103 16.13 -25.84 36.67
C GLY A 103 15.25 -25.76 35.42
N VAL A 104 14.92 -24.53 34.98
CA VAL A 104 14.12 -24.28 33.76
C VAL A 104 15.02 -23.66 32.69
N GLU A 105 15.23 -24.37 31.58
CA GLU A 105 15.92 -23.84 30.40
C GLU A 105 14.91 -23.18 29.44
N LYS A 106 15.22 -21.98 28.96
CA LYS A 106 14.36 -21.22 28.04
C LYS A 106 14.97 -21.10 26.66
N TRP A 107 14.24 -21.53 25.65
CA TRP A 107 14.56 -21.30 24.25
C TRP A 107 13.82 -20.07 23.71
N SER A 108 14.38 -19.42 22.69
CA SER A 108 13.79 -18.22 22.10
C SER A 108 12.79 -18.58 20.99
N ASP A 109 11.62 -17.94 20.99
CA ASP A 109 10.72 -18.02 19.85
C ASP A 109 11.32 -17.31 18.63
N ILE A 110 11.42 -18.02 17.52
CA ILE A 110 11.99 -17.51 16.27
C ILE A 110 11.17 -16.36 15.71
N VAL A 111 9.84 -16.37 15.88
CA VAL A 111 9.00 -15.28 15.37
C VAL A 111 9.33 -14.00 16.14
N HIS A 112 9.47 -14.06 17.46
CA HIS A 112 9.95 -12.95 18.29
C HIS A 112 11.40 -12.56 17.97
N ALA A 113 12.33 -13.50 17.83
CA ALA A 113 13.72 -13.21 17.47
C ALA A 113 13.83 -12.49 16.12
N LYS A 114 13.06 -12.95 15.12
CA LYS A 114 12.93 -12.29 13.81
C LYS A 114 12.34 -10.89 13.95
N ARG A 115 11.26 -10.72 14.73
CA ARG A 115 10.64 -9.40 14.97
C ARG A 115 11.63 -8.45 15.61
N SER A 116 12.38 -8.89 16.61
CA SER A 116 13.45 -8.14 17.27
C SER A 116 14.51 -7.69 16.25
N LEU A 117 15.04 -8.59 15.43
CA LEU A 117 16.00 -8.26 14.38
C LEU A 117 15.45 -7.24 13.38
N ILE A 118 14.21 -7.45 12.91
CA ILE A 118 13.55 -6.55 11.97
C ILE A 118 13.39 -5.15 12.57
N SER A 119 12.94 -5.06 13.83
CA SER A 119 12.80 -3.77 14.54
C SER A 119 14.15 -3.04 14.65
N ARG A 120 15.25 -3.76 14.93
CA ARG A 120 16.59 -3.17 14.98
C ARG A 120 17.06 -2.68 13.61
N LEU A 121 16.79 -3.45 12.55
CA LEU A 121 17.07 -3.04 11.17
C LEU A 121 16.29 -1.77 10.77
N TYR A 122 15.03 -1.64 11.18
CA TYR A 122 14.28 -0.39 11.00
C TYR A 122 14.88 0.78 11.79
N ASN A 123 15.29 0.55 13.03
CA ASN A 123 15.91 1.62 13.81
C ASN A 123 17.21 2.12 13.17
N ILE A 124 18.02 1.23 12.58
CA ILE A 124 19.21 1.62 11.82
C ILE A 124 18.80 2.43 10.58
N SER A 125 17.77 2.01 9.85
CA SER A 125 17.30 2.74 8.66
C SER A 125 16.72 4.13 8.98
N LEU A 126 16.25 4.35 10.21
CA LEU A 126 15.76 5.65 10.67
C LEU A 126 16.87 6.58 11.18
N ARG A 127 17.96 6.02 11.73
CA ARG A 127 18.98 6.79 12.47
C ARG A 127 20.23 7.12 11.65
N SER A 128 20.48 6.44 10.55
CA SER A 128 21.75 6.55 9.82
C SER A 128 21.49 6.67 8.32
N LYS A 129 21.92 7.80 7.73
CA LYS A 129 22.10 7.92 6.29
C LYS A 129 23.55 7.56 6.00
N PHE A 130 23.75 6.48 5.27
CA PHE A 130 25.07 6.03 4.86
C PHE A 130 25.38 6.62 3.49
N GLU A 131 26.35 7.54 3.42
CA GLU A 131 26.81 8.07 2.13
C GLU A 131 27.36 6.94 1.26
N ASN A 132 27.13 7.03 -0.06
CA ASN A 132 27.61 6.06 -1.06
C ASN A 132 27.27 4.58 -0.76
N SER A 133 26.17 4.34 -0.03
CA SER A 133 25.76 3.02 0.42
C SER A 133 24.34 2.69 -0.02
N SER A 134 24.01 1.40 -0.04
CA SER A 134 22.65 0.95 -0.35
C SER A 134 21.65 1.38 0.72
N ALA A 135 20.47 1.86 0.30
CA ALA A 135 19.42 2.20 1.25
C ALA A 135 18.86 0.93 1.93
N LEU A 136 18.73 0.96 3.26
CA LEU A 136 17.99 -0.03 4.06
C LEU A 136 16.47 0.13 3.86
N SER A 137 16.04 -0.02 2.61
CA SER A 137 14.63 0.00 2.24
C SER A 137 13.88 -1.16 2.87
N GLN A 138 12.56 -1.04 2.93
CA GLN A 138 11.66 -2.12 3.36
C GLN A 138 11.97 -3.46 2.67
N LYS A 139 12.32 -3.43 1.38
CA LYS A 139 12.64 -4.62 0.58
C LYS A 139 13.91 -5.29 1.10
N VAL A 140 14.94 -4.51 1.43
CA VAL A 140 16.21 -5.01 1.99
C VAL A 140 16.00 -5.60 3.39
N ILE A 141 15.28 -4.90 4.26
CA ILE A 141 14.97 -5.40 5.62
C ILE A 141 14.22 -6.74 5.56
N ASN A 142 13.24 -6.85 4.65
CA ASN A 142 12.49 -8.09 4.46
C ASN A 142 13.37 -9.23 3.92
N TYR A 143 14.30 -8.92 3.01
CA TYR A 143 15.28 -9.87 2.50
C TYR A 143 16.19 -10.40 3.61
N LEU A 144 16.79 -9.51 4.40
CA LEU A 144 17.66 -9.88 5.52
C LEU A 144 16.91 -10.73 6.57
N GLY A 145 15.69 -10.34 6.93
CA GLY A 145 14.84 -11.13 7.84
C GLY A 145 14.45 -12.50 7.27
N LYS A 146 14.32 -12.63 5.94
CA LYS A 146 14.09 -13.91 5.25
C LYS A 146 15.33 -14.80 5.33
N CYS A 147 16.52 -14.28 5.03
CA CYS A 147 17.77 -15.03 5.13
C CYS A 147 18.04 -15.50 6.58
N PHE A 148 17.76 -14.66 7.57
CA PHE A 148 17.83 -15.04 8.98
C PHE A 148 16.91 -16.23 9.29
N THR A 149 15.63 -16.14 8.90
CA THR A 149 14.65 -17.21 9.13
C THR A 149 15.11 -18.54 8.49
N TYR A 150 15.65 -18.50 7.27
CA TYR A 150 16.17 -19.70 6.61
C TYR A 150 17.40 -20.27 7.30
N SER A 151 18.31 -19.43 7.78
CA SER A 151 19.50 -19.85 8.52
C SER A 151 19.11 -20.60 9.79
N VAL A 152 18.14 -20.08 10.56
CA VAL A 152 17.64 -20.78 11.76
C VAL A 152 16.86 -22.06 11.39
N ALA A 153 16.09 -22.04 10.31
CA ALA A 153 15.30 -23.22 9.88
C ALA A 153 16.14 -24.42 9.45
N GLN A 154 17.28 -24.17 8.81
CA GLN A 154 18.09 -25.22 8.17
C GLN A 154 19.19 -25.80 9.06
N ASN A 155 19.50 -25.16 10.17
CA ASN A 155 20.63 -25.56 11.02
C ASN A 155 20.10 -26.02 12.40
N ARG A 156 20.46 -27.24 12.80
CA ARG A 156 20.19 -27.83 14.12
C ARG A 156 21.46 -28.01 14.97
N ASP A 157 22.60 -27.57 14.42
CA ASP A 157 23.87 -27.50 15.12
C ASP A 157 24.23 -26.02 15.35
N VAL A 158 24.72 -25.71 16.55
CA VAL A 158 25.01 -24.35 16.99
C VAL A 158 26.10 -23.72 16.12
N ASN A 159 27.16 -24.47 15.79
CA ASN A 159 28.29 -23.95 15.01
C ASN A 159 27.88 -23.67 13.56
N ASN A 160 27.11 -24.58 12.96
CA ASN A 160 26.54 -24.40 11.63
C ASN A 160 25.58 -23.21 11.59
N LEU A 161 24.76 -23.01 12.63
CA LEU A 161 23.88 -21.85 12.73
C LEU A 161 24.66 -20.54 12.81
N LYS A 162 25.67 -20.46 13.68
CA LYS A 162 26.55 -19.28 13.80
C LYS A 162 27.19 -18.95 12.46
N SER A 163 27.75 -19.96 11.79
CA SER A 163 28.33 -19.80 10.45
C SER A 163 27.30 -19.30 9.44
N ALA A 164 26.09 -19.87 9.42
CA ALA A 164 25.03 -19.46 8.52
C ALA A 164 24.61 -17.99 8.74
N ILE A 165 24.41 -17.58 10.00
CA ILE A 165 24.03 -16.20 10.36
C ILE A 165 25.12 -15.21 9.94
N LYS A 166 26.39 -15.52 10.23
CA LYS A 166 27.54 -14.66 9.85
C LYS A 166 27.70 -14.50 8.34
N ASN A 167 27.27 -15.49 7.57
CA ASN A 167 27.34 -15.44 6.10
C ASN A 167 26.17 -14.69 5.44
N ILE A 168 25.14 -14.25 6.18
CA ILE A 168 24.01 -13.50 5.62
C ILE A 168 24.48 -12.16 5.04
N VAL A 169 25.30 -11.42 5.80
CA VAL A 169 25.76 -10.09 5.39
C VAL A 169 26.76 -10.19 4.23
N PRO A 170 27.85 -10.99 4.30
CA PRO A 170 28.72 -11.22 3.15
C PRO A 170 27.95 -11.59 1.87
N HIS A 171 27.01 -12.53 1.99
CA HIS A 171 26.18 -12.95 0.86
C HIS A 171 25.36 -11.81 0.26
N ALA A 172 24.77 -10.93 1.08
CA ALA A 172 23.99 -9.78 0.60
C ALA A 172 24.84 -8.73 -0.14
N PHE A 173 26.16 -8.75 0.07
CA PHE A 173 27.15 -7.85 -0.54
C PHE A 173 27.96 -8.55 -1.65
N GLY A 174 27.49 -9.70 -2.16
CA GLY A 174 28.14 -10.42 -3.26
C GLY A 174 29.34 -11.28 -2.86
N ASP A 175 29.69 -11.37 -1.56
CA ASP A 175 30.72 -12.29 -1.08
C ASP A 175 30.11 -13.65 -0.76
N HIS A 176 30.32 -14.59 -1.67
CA HIS A 176 29.76 -15.94 -1.60
C HIS A 176 30.74 -17.01 -1.10
N LYS A 177 31.94 -16.62 -0.64
CA LYS A 177 33.00 -17.58 -0.25
C LYS A 177 32.51 -18.54 0.85
N GLY A 178 31.92 -18.00 1.91
CA GLY A 178 31.42 -18.75 3.07
C GLY A 178 30.02 -19.36 2.90
N CYS A 179 29.34 -19.16 1.76
CA CYS A 179 27.98 -19.68 1.58
C CYS A 179 27.91 -21.20 1.40
N CYS A 180 26.79 -21.83 1.74
CA CYS A 180 26.51 -23.23 1.41
C CYS A 180 25.75 -23.34 0.07
N SER A 181 26.01 -24.40 -0.70
CA SER A 181 25.33 -24.67 -1.98
C SER A 181 23.84 -24.99 -1.83
N SER A 182 23.39 -25.39 -0.65
CA SER A 182 21.97 -25.69 -0.39
C SER A 182 21.06 -24.47 -0.62
N TRP A 183 21.51 -23.27 -0.22
CA TRP A 183 20.72 -22.04 -0.27
C TRP A 183 21.31 -20.93 -1.15
N CYS A 184 22.60 -20.95 -1.46
CA CYS A 184 23.24 -19.94 -2.30
C CYS A 184 23.06 -20.24 -3.79
N GLY A 185 22.22 -19.46 -4.47
CA GLY A 185 22.01 -19.60 -5.91
C GLY A 185 23.27 -19.33 -6.73
N TYR A 186 24.17 -18.47 -6.26
CA TYR A 186 25.45 -18.21 -6.93
C TYR A 186 26.31 -19.46 -7.02
N LYS A 187 26.38 -20.28 -5.95
CA LYS A 187 27.13 -21.55 -5.99
C LYS A 187 26.51 -22.60 -6.92
N LYS A 188 25.25 -22.42 -7.33
CA LYS A 188 24.57 -23.30 -8.31
C LYS A 188 24.79 -22.83 -9.74
N ASP A 189 24.70 -21.52 -9.97
CA ASP A 189 24.90 -20.91 -11.28
C ASP A 189 25.57 -19.53 -11.13
N PRO A 190 26.92 -19.49 -11.09
CA PRO A 190 27.65 -18.24 -10.89
C PRO A 190 27.48 -17.23 -12.03
N LEU A 191 27.22 -17.70 -13.26
CA LEU A 191 27.23 -16.87 -14.47
C LEU A 191 25.95 -16.04 -14.61
N THR A 192 24.81 -16.59 -14.17
CA THR A 192 23.51 -15.91 -14.32
C THR A 192 22.90 -15.42 -13.01
N TYR A 193 23.54 -15.73 -11.87
CA TYR A 193 22.97 -15.40 -10.56
C TYR A 193 22.77 -13.91 -10.35
N ARG A 194 21.55 -13.57 -9.88
CA ARG A 194 21.21 -12.24 -9.38
C ARG A 194 20.30 -12.36 -8.17
N HIS A 195 20.45 -11.43 -7.22
CA HIS A 195 19.62 -11.37 -6.01
C HIS A 195 18.18 -10.92 -6.32
N LYS A 196 17.30 -11.84 -6.74
CA LYS A 196 15.89 -11.56 -7.12
C LYS A 196 15.09 -10.78 -6.05
N ASP A 197 15.42 -11.02 -4.77
CA ASP A 197 14.73 -10.44 -3.63
C ASP A 197 15.33 -9.09 -3.17
N LEU A 198 16.51 -8.69 -3.67
CA LEU A 198 17.10 -7.38 -3.42
C LEU A 198 16.60 -6.32 -4.43
N PRO A 199 16.72 -5.02 -4.14
CA PRO A 199 16.44 -3.95 -5.11
C PRO A 199 17.28 -4.10 -6.38
N TYR A 200 16.66 -3.87 -7.54
CA TYR A 200 17.32 -3.91 -8.86
C TYR A 200 18.09 -5.20 -9.21
N ASN A 201 17.87 -6.29 -8.46
CA ASN A 201 18.59 -7.54 -8.58
C ASN A 201 20.13 -7.39 -8.45
N ARG A 202 20.57 -6.44 -7.61
CA ARG A 202 21.99 -6.15 -7.35
C ARG A 202 22.36 -6.39 -5.89
N ASP A 203 23.65 -6.55 -5.66
CA ASP A 203 24.24 -6.67 -4.34
C ASP A 203 24.16 -5.34 -3.59
N LEU A 204 24.17 -5.41 -2.25
CA LEU A 204 24.30 -4.23 -1.41
C LEU A 204 25.71 -3.64 -1.52
N GLN A 205 25.81 -2.34 -1.32
CA GLN A 205 27.04 -1.55 -1.40
C GLN A 205 27.20 -0.68 -0.15
N GLY A 206 28.45 -0.32 0.19
CA GLY A 206 28.77 0.56 1.32
C GLY A 206 29.48 -0.15 2.48
N ASN A 207 30.71 0.26 2.79
CA ASN A 207 31.53 -0.38 3.83
C ASN A 207 30.97 -0.15 5.25
N GLU A 208 30.50 1.07 5.52
CA GLU A 208 29.91 1.43 6.82
C GLU A 208 28.63 0.62 7.10
N LEU A 209 27.74 0.54 6.09
CA LEU A 209 26.54 -0.27 6.15
C LEU A 209 26.89 -1.76 6.36
N LYS A 210 27.88 -2.29 5.63
CA LYS A 210 28.34 -3.67 5.80
C LYS A 210 28.82 -3.92 7.23
N SER A 211 29.60 -2.99 7.80
CA SER A 211 30.12 -3.09 9.17
C SER A 211 29.00 -3.13 10.21
N ILE A 212 28.05 -2.20 10.12
CA ILE A 212 26.91 -2.11 11.07
C ILE A 212 26.01 -3.34 10.99
N LEU A 213 25.70 -3.80 9.77
CA LEU A 213 24.93 -5.03 9.59
C LEU A 213 25.68 -6.25 10.11
N THR A 214 26.99 -6.33 9.89
CA THR A 214 27.82 -7.44 10.41
C THR A 214 27.77 -7.46 11.94
N SER A 215 28.00 -6.32 12.59
CA SER A 215 27.91 -6.19 14.05
C SER A 215 26.54 -6.61 14.58
N LEU A 216 25.46 -6.17 13.93
CA LEU A 216 24.09 -6.55 14.33
C LEU A 216 23.88 -8.06 14.23
N PHE A 217 24.28 -8.68 13.12
CA PHE A 217 24.09 -10.12 12.93
C PHE A 217 25.03 -10.96 13.81
N ASP A 218 26.22 -10.46 14.16
CA ASP A 218 27.15 -11.10 15.09
C ASP A 218 26.55 -11.24 16.50
N GLU A 219 25.75 -10.28 16.95
CA GLU A 219 25.02 -10.40 18.22
C GLU A 219 24.06 -11.59 18.24
N TYR A 220 23.43 -11.90 17.09
CA TYR A 220 22.59 -13.08 16.92
C TYR A 220 23.38 -14.37 16.65
N ALA A 221 24.68 -14.26 16.40
CA ALA A 221 25.61 -15.37 16.18
C ALA A 221 26.51 -15.66 17.41
N THR A 222 26.18 -15.10 18.58
CA THR A 222 26.81 -15.45 19.86
C THR A 222 26.40 -16.86 20.29
N ASP A 223 27.23 -17.54 21.09
CA ASP A 223 26.92 -18.89 21.58
C ASP A 223 25.61 -18.92 22.37
N THR A 224 25.39 -17.94 23.23
CA THR A 224 24.16 -17.81 24.03
C THR A 224 22.91 -17.69 23.15
N VAL A 225 22.94 -16.86 22.10
CA VAL A 225 21.77 -16.67 21.23
C VAL A 225 21.60 -17.85 20.28
N ALA A 226 22.69 -18.40 19.74
CA ALA A 226 22.64 -19.54 18.83
C ALA A 226 22.12 -20.81 19.54
N GLN A 227 22.52 -21.08 20.78
CA GLN A 227 21.98 -22.16 21.61
C GLN A 227 20.46 -22.02 21.79
N LYS A 228 19.96 -20.79 22.01
CA LYS A 228 18.52 -20.52 22.12
C LYS A 228 17.73 -20.65 20.82
N LEU A 229 18.38 -20.46 19.67
CA LEU A 229 17.75 -20.49 18.34
C LEU A 229 17.79 -21.87 17.67
N THR A 230 18.80 -22.67 17.97
CA THR A 230 19.05 -24.00 17.39
C THR A 230 17.87 -24.98 17.50
N PRO A 231 17.11 -25.01 18.61
CA PRO A 231 15.92 -25.86 18.75
C PRO A 231 14.80 -25.56 17.74
N PHE A 232 14.87 -24.43 17.02
CA PHE A 232 13.85 -24.00 16.06
C PHE A 232 12.42 -23.98 16.63
N ALA A 233 12.27 -23.50 17.86
CA ALA A 233 11.00 -23.53 18.56
C ALA A 233 10.09 -22.33 18.19
N ASN A 234 8.77 -22.53 18.27
CA ASN A 234 7.77 -21.52 17.92
C ASN A 234 6.55 -21.50 18.85
N SER A 235 6.12 -20.32 19.28
CA SER A 235 4.99 -20.12 20.22
C SER A 235 3.59 -20.26 19.60
N GLN A 236 3.48 -20.60 18.30
CA GLN A 236 2.20 -20.60 17.55
C GLN A 236 1.14 -21.53 18.15
N ARG A 237 1.56 -22.62 18.81
CA ARG A 237 0.65 -23.56 19.48
C ARG A 237 -0.08 -22.89 20.65
N SER A 238 0.65 -22.10 21.44
CA SER A 238 0.13 -21.33 22.56
C SER A 238 -0.73 -20.16 22.08
N GLU A 239 -0.28 -19.41 21.05
CA GLU A 239 -1.10 -18.38 20.42
C GLU A 239 -2.44 -18.94 19.89
N SER A 240 -2.41 -20.14 19.30
CA SER A 240 -3.62 -20.82 18.81
C SER A 240 -4.58 -21.18 19.94
N LEU A 241 -4.09 -21.67 21.08
CA LEU A 241 -4.95 -21.98 22.22
C LEU A 241 -5.50 -20.70 22.85
N ASN A 242 -4.68 -19.67 23.00
CA ASN A 242 -5.11 -18.36 23.49
C ASN A 242 -6.19 -17.73 22.59
N SER A 243 -6.12 -17.95 21.26
CA SER A 243 -7.20 -17.56 20.35
C SER A 243 -8.49 -18.35 20.60
N THR A 244 -8.42 -19.65 20.90
CA THR A 244 -9.59 -20.46 21.26
C THR A 244 -10.19 -20.00 22.58
N ILE A 245 -9.36 -19.77 23.61
CA ILE A 245 -9.79 -19.21 24.89
C ILE A 245 -10.48 -17.86 24.66
N GLY A 246 -9.89 -16.96 23.87
CA GLY A 246 -10.48 -15.67 23.55
C GLY A 246 -11.84 -15.75 22.82
N SER A 247 -12.12 -16.84 22.10
CA SER A 247 -13.42 -17.07 21.46
C SER A 247 -14.52 -17.48 22.44
N LYS A 248 -14.15 -18.19 23.53
CA LYS A 248 -15.06 -18.61 24.60
C LYS A 248 -15.13 -17.58 25.73
N ASN A 249 -14.07 -16.79 25.88
CA ASN A 249 -13.85 -15.84 26.94
C ASN A 249 -13.48 -14.45 26.36
N PRO A 250 -14.47 -13.73 25.78
CA PRO A 250 -14.20 -12.54 24.99
C PRO A 250 -13.81 -11.35 25.89
N LYS A 251 -12.77 -10.61 25.47
CA LYS A 251 -12.21 -9.46 26.21
C LYS A 251 -13.19 -8.30 26.46
N ILE A 252 -14.31 -8.27 25.75
CA ILE A 252 -15.37 -7.26 25.95
C ILE A 252 -16.19 -7.47 27.23
N ARG A 253 -16.07 -8.63 27.87
CA ARG A 253 -16.74 -8.97 29.13
C ARG A 253 -15.70 -9.44 30.15
N TYR A 254 -15.86 -9.03 31.40
CA TYR A 254 -14.96 -9.41 32.48
C TYR A 254 -15.57 -10.57 33.27
N TYR A 255 -14.86 -11.69 33.30
CA TYR A 255 -15.17 -12.91 34.05
C TYR A 255 -14.08 -13.27 35.07
N GLY A 256 -12.96 -12.52 35.12
CA GLY A 256 -11.78 -12.86 35.91
C GLY A 256 -12.08 -13.04 37.39
N GLY A 257 -11.59 -14.15 37.96
CA GLY A 257 -11.84 -14.54 39.35
C GLY A 257 -13.22 -15.16 39.62
N SER A 258 -13.96 -15.56 38.57
CA SER A 258 -15.25 -16.26 38.71
C SER A 258 -15.20 -17.69 38.17
N GLU A 259 -16.02 -18.59 38.71
CA GLU A 259 -16.21 -19.96 38.22
C GLU A 259 -16.55 -19.99 36.71
N SER A 260 -17.25 -18.97 36.20
CA SER A 260 -17.58 -18.86 34.77
C SER A 260 -16.35 -18.66 33.89
N ASN A 261 -15.27 -18.05 34.40
CA ASN A 261 -14.00 -17.98 33.69
C ASN A 261 -13.37 -19.36 33.57
N ASP A 262 -13.38 -20.11 34.66
CA ASP A 262 -12.78 -21.44 34.74
C ASP A 262 -13.49 -22.40 33.78
N PHE A 263 -14.83 -22.39 33.77
CA PHE A 263 -15.63 -23.18 32.82
C PHE A 263 -15.30 -22.85 31.36
N ARG A 264 -15.10 -21.56 31.04
CA ARG A 264 -14.79 -21.12 29.66
C ARG A 264 -13.39 -21.53 29.22
N VAL A 265 -12.43 -21.45 30.13
CA VAL A 265 -11.06 -21.93 29.88
C VAL A 265 -11.08 -23.46 29.73
N ALA A 266 -11.78 -24.18 30.61
CA ALA A 266 -11.96 -25.63 30.52
C ALA A 266 -12.61 -26.05 29.19
N CYS A 267 -13.65 -25.34 28.73
CA CYS A 267 -14.24 -25.57 27.40
C CYS A 267 -13.21 -25.43 26.28
N ALA A 268 -12.35 -24.41 26.33
CA ALA A 268 -11.34 -24.19 25.31
C ALA A 268 -10.25 -25.27 25.32
N VAL A 269 -9.83 -25.71 26.51
CA VAL A 269 -8.87 -26.81 26.70
C VAL A 269 -9.46 -28.14 26.23
N ALA A 270 -10.68 -28.46 26.65
CA ALA A 270 -11.38 -29.67 26.23
C ALA A 270 -11.58 -29.69 24.71
N GLN A 271 -12.01 -28.59 24.10
CA GLN A 271 -12.11 -28.46 22.64
C GLN A 271 -10.75 -28.66 21.95
N LYS A 272 -9.66 -28.15 22.53
CA LYS A 272 -8.30 -28.29 21.96
C LYS A 272 -7.81 -29.73 22.01
N ASN A 273 -8.02 -30.43 23.12
CA ASN A 273 -7.50 -31.77 23.37
C ASN A 273 -8.38 -32.87 22.76
N ILE A 274 -9.70 -32.67 22.74
CA ILE A 274 -10.69 -33.70 22.37
C ILE A 274 -11.35 -33.40 21.02
N GLY A 275 -11.37 -32.14 20.58
CA GLY A 275 -12.21 -31.68 19.46
C GLY A 275 -13.59 -31.24 19.94
N PHE A 276 -14.51 -30.92 19.02
CA PHE A 276 -15.86 -30.45 19.35
C PHE A 276 -16.72 -31.53 20.05
N SER A 277 -16.36 -32.81 19.89
CA SER A 277 -16.97 -33.93 20.63
C SER A 277 -16.79 -33.88 22.16
N TYR A 278 -16.01 -32.93 22.71
CA TYR A 278 -15.95 -32.73 24.17
C TYR A 278 -17.33 -32.44 24.79
N VAL A 279 -18.24 -31.83 24.03
CA VAL A 279 -19.62 -31.57 24.48
C VAL A 279 -20.35 -32.89 24.71
N ASP A 280 -20.25 -33.83 23.77
CA ASP A 280 -20.88 -35.16 23.89
C ASP A 280 -20.35 -35.87 25.14
N LYS A 281 -19.02 -35.92 25.31
CA LYS A 281 -18.39 -36.54 26.49
C LYS A 281 -18.75 -35.87 27.81
N THR A 282 -18.99 -34.56 27.81
CA THR A 282 -19.42 -33.83 29.00
C THR A 282 -20.85 -34.26 29.37
N LEU A 283 -21.75 -34.32 28.39
CA LEU A 283 -23.13 -34.73 28.61
C LEU A 283 -23.22 -36.19 29.06
N ASP A 284 -22.46 -37.09 28.43
CA ASP A 284 -22.35 -38.49 28.83
C ASP A 284 -21.90 -38.63 30.30
N SER A 285 -20.93 -37.81 30.74
CA SER A 285 -20.45 -37.82 32.13
C SER A 285 -21.49 -37.37 33.16
N LEU A 286 -22.51 -36.64 32.70
CA LEU A 286 -23.67 -36.21 33.50
C LEU A 286 -24.85 -37.17 33.35
N GLY A 287 -24.72 -38.26 32.60
CA GLY A 287 -25.80 -39.19 32.29
C GLY A 287 -26.87 -38.59 31.37
N ILE A 288 -26.51 -37.58 30.57
CA ILE A 288 -27.40 -36.91 29.62
C ILE A 288 -27.08 -37.42 28.22
N ASP A 289 -28.07 -37.97 27.51
CA ASP A 289 -27.92 -38.32 26.09
C ASP A 289 -27.72 -37.04 25.25
N PRO A 290 -26.57 -36.88 24.55
CA PRO A 290 -26.34 -35.73 23.67
C PRO A 290 -27.37 -35.61 22.53
N GLY A 291 -27.95 -36.74 22.13
CA GLY A 291 -28.87 -36.82 20.99
C GLY A 291 -28.19 -36.61 19.63
N VAL A 292 -28.94 -36.95 18.58
CA VAL A 292 -28.43 -36.97 17.19
C VAL A 292 -28.04 -35.58 16.70
N THR A 293 -28.81 -34.54 17.05
CA THR A 293 -28.56 -33.17 16.58
C THR A 293 -27.28 -32.58 17.17
N CYS A 294 -26.99 -32.78 18.46
CA CYS A 294 -25.76 -32.31 19.10
C CYS A 294 -24.55 -33.01 18.48
N SER A 295 -24.60 -34.34 18.43
CA SER A 295 -23.54 -35.19 17.86
C SER A 295 -23.23 -34.83 16.40
N PHE A 296 -24.26 -34.58 15.59
CA PHE A 296 -24.11 -34.17 14.19
C PHE A 296 -23.46 -32.78 14.06
N HIS A 297 -23.86 -31.83 14.91
CA HIS A 297 -23.26 -30.49 14.94
C HIS A 297 -21.77 -30.56 15.29
N ASN A 298 -21.42 -31.29 16.36
CA ASN A 298 -20.03 -31.46 16.81
C ASN A 298 -19.17 -32.10 15.72
N SER A 299 -19.67 -33.18 15.10
CA SER A 299 -19.01 -33.85 13.97
C SER A 299 -18.78 -32.92 12.77
N THR A 300 -19.74 -32.04 12.47
CA THR A 300 -19.63 -31.08 11.38
C THR A 300 -18.58 -30.01 11.67
N MET A 301 -18.50 -29.54 12.92
CA MET A 301 -17.50 -28.56 13.36
C MET A 301 -16.08 -29.14 13.32
N ASP A 302 -15.90 -30.40 13.75
CA ASP A 302 -14.62 -31.11 13.65
C ASP A 302 -14.20 -31.29 12.18
N LYS A 303 -15.12 -31.71 11.30
CA LYS A 303 -14.87 -31.80 9.84
C LYS A 303 -14.44 -30.46 9.26
N LYS A 304 -15.12 -29.36 9.63
CA LYS A 304 -14.78 -28.01 9.17
C LYS A 304 -13.36 -27.61 9.61
N GLN A 305 -13.01 -27.87 10.87
CA GLN A 305 -11.67 -27.58 11.39
C GLN A 305 -10.59 -28.39 10.65
N GLN A 306 -10.84 -29.66 10.35
CA GLN A 306 -9.93 -30.50 9.58
C GLN A 306 -9.75 -30.00 8.14
N CYS A 307 -10.85 -29.65 7.46
CA CYS A 307 -10.80 -29.06 6.12
C CYS A 307 -10.02 -27.75 6.10
N ASP A 308 -10.24 -26.87 7.09
CA ASP A 308 -9.48 -25.63 7.21
C ASP A 308 -8.01 -25.85 7.50
N LYS A 309 -7.64 -26.85 8.31
CA LYS A 309 -6.24 -27.24 8.55
C LYS A 309 -5.58 -27.69 7.26
N LYS A 310 -6.23 -28.60 6.50
CA LYS A 310 -5.76 -29.07 5.18
C LYS A 310 -5.60 -27.89 4.20
N ARG A 311 -6.62 -27.05 4.06
CA ARG A 311 -6.59 -25.85 3.21
C ARG A 311 -5.47 -24.90 3.58
N LYS A 312 -5.30 -24.56 4.87
CA LYS A 312 -4.26 -23.63 5.34
C LYS A 312 -2.84 -24.17 5.18
N SER A 313 -2.68 -25.50 5.19
CA SER A 313 -1.39 -26.16 4.95
C SER A 313 -0.98 -26.22 3.46
N SER A 314 -1.95 -26.07 2.54
CA SER A 314 -1.72 -26.17 1.10
C SER A 314 -0.76 -25.09 0.58
N LYS A 315 -0.04 -25.41 -0.50
CA LYS A 315 0.92 -24.50 -1.14
C LYS A 315 0.20 -23.29 -1.75
N GLU A 316 -0.94 -23.52 -2.38
CA GLU A 316 -1.79 -22.53 -3.03
C GLU A 316 -2.27 -21.49 -2.03
N TYR A 317 -2.75 -21.92 -0.85
CA TYR A 317 -3.16 -20.99 0.20
C TYR A 317 -1.99 -20.17 0.73
N LYS A 318 -0.81 -20.78 0.92
CA LYS A 318 0.41 -20.06 1.34
C LYS A 318 0.83 -19.02 0.31
N ILE A 319 0.82 -19.36 -0.99
CA ILE A 319 1.12 -18.42 -2.08
C ILE A 319 0.12 -17.26 -2.09
N ARG A 320 -1.18 -17.55 -2.06
CA ARG A 320 -2.23 -16.53 -2.05
C ARG A 320 -2.11 -15.59 -0.85
N ARG A 321 -1.79 -16.12 0.34
CA ARG A 321 -1.56 -15.30 1.55
C ARG A 321 -0.40 -14.32 1.36
N HIS A 322 0.71 -14.76 0.75
CA HIS A 322 1.85 -13.90 0.44
C HIS A 322 1.50 -12.82 -0.59
N GLN A 323 0.74 -13.17 -1.63
CA GLN A 323 0.25 -12.20 -2.62
C GLN A 323 -0.60 -11.10 -1.95
N LEU A 324 -1.59 -11.49 -1.14
CA LEU A 324 -2.45 -10.56 -0.41
C LEU A 324 -1.66 -9.67 0.56
N GLN A 325 -0.63 -10.21 1.22
CA GLN A 325 0.26 -9.42 2.07
C GLN A 325 1.03 -8.38 1.25
N SER A 326 1.58 -8.77 0.10
CA SER A 326 2.28 -7.86 -0.81
C SER A 326 1.35 -6.75 -1.33
N GLU A 327 0.12 -7.09 -1.72
CA GLU A 327 -0.90 -6.12 -2.12
C GLU A 327 -1.23 -5.12 -1.01
N ARG A 328 -1.36 -5.57 0.24
CA ARG A 328 -1.61 -4.68 1.39
C ARG A 328 -0.44 -3.74 1.62
N ILE A 329 0.80 -4.24 1.60
CA ILE A 329 2.01 -3.41 1.74
C ILE A 329 2.07 -2.37 0.62
N SER A 330 1.79 -2.77 -0.63
CA SER A 330 1.74 -1.87 -1.78
C SER A 330 0.65 -0.81 -1.63
N LYS A 331 -0.56 -1.18 -1.19
CA LYS A 331 -1.65 -0.25 -0.92
C LYS A 331 -1.29 0.76 0.17
N THR A 332 -0.68 0.31 1.26
CA THR A 332 -0.18 1.20 2.33
C THR A 332 0.86 2.16 1.77
N ALA A 333 1.89 1.67 1.08
CA ALA A 333 2.93 2.52 0.48
C ALA A 333 2.35 3.57 -0.49
N ARG A 334 1.38 3.20 -1.34
CA ARG A 334 0.69 4.16 -2.23
C ARG A 334 -0.07 5.23 -1.44
N LYS A 335 -0.74 4.83 -0.36
CA LYS A 335 -1.45 5.77 0.51
C LYS A 335 -0.47 6.72 1.21
N GLU A 336 0.65 6.20 1.69
CA GLU A 336 1.72 7.00 2.31
C GLU A 336 2.42 7.93 1.32
N ALA A 337 2.61 7.54 0.06
CA ALA A 337 3.12 8.43 -0.98
C ALA A 337 2.14 9.58 -1.27
N LYS A 338 0.84 9.27 -1.32
CA LYS A 338 -0.22 10.24 -1.60
C LYS A 338 -0.45 11.22 -0.44
N GLU A 339 -0.44 10.74 0.80
CA GLU A 339 -0.89 11.49 1.98
C GLU A 339 0.22 11.71 3.02
N GLY A 340 1.42 11.14 2.84
CA GLY A 340 2.39 10.95 3.92
C GLY A 340 2.03 9.75 4.83
N LYS A 341 2.97 9.26 5.64
CA LYS A 341 2.76 8.20 6.65
C LYS A 341 1.63 8.51 7.67
N THR A 342 0.38 8.21 7.40
CA THR A 342 -0.74 8.58 8.29
C THR A 342 -0.75 7.90 9.68
N TYR A 343 0.00 6.81 9.89
CA TYR A 343 0.06 6.05 11.14
C TYR A 343 1.48 5.50 11.36
N GLU A 344 2.02 5.63 12.57
CA GLU A 344 3.29 5.03 13.00
C GLU A 344 3.10 4.41 14.39
N THR A 345 3.65 3.22 14.61
CA THR A 345 3.66 2.55 15.92
C THR A 345 4.61 3.29 16.87
N GLY A 346 4.17 3.58 18.10
CA GLY A 346 5.03 4.14 19.16
C GLY A 346 4.84 5.63 19.47
N ILE A 347 3.95 6.35 18.77
CA ILE A 347 3.72 7.79 18.97
C ILE A 347 3.32 8.14 20.44
N GLY A 348 2.73 7.20 21.19
CA GLY A 348 2.34 7.40 22.59
C GLY A 348 3.30 6.82 23.66
N LEU A 349 4.49 6.34 23.27
CA LEU A 349 5.44 5.69 24.19
C LEU A 349 6.88 6.22 24.06
N ASN A 350 7.09 7.33 23.34
CA ASN A 350 8.33 8.08 23.46
C ASN A 350 8.34 8.77 24.84
N LEU A 351 8.69 8.00 25.88
CA LEU A 351 9.27 8.58 27.08
C LEU A 351 10.50 9.33 26.62
N GLU A 352 10.44 10.66 26.71
CA GLU A 352 11.57 11.55 26.52
C GLU A 352 12.74 10.99 27.32
N LYS A 353 13.78 10.54 26.63
CA LYS A 353 15.06 10.32 27.30
C LYS A 353 15.58 11.70 27.62
N GLU A 354 15.54 12.04 28.91
CA GLU A 354 16.34 13.09 29.52
C GLU A 354 17.73 13.10 28.86
N THR A 355 17.94 14.08 28.00
CA THR A 355 19.28 14.52 27.65
C THR A 355 19.41 15.88 28.31
N THR A 356 20.25 15.90 29.31
CA THR A 356 20.58 17.03 30.18
C THR A 356 20.92 18.30 29.40
N VAL A 357 20.13 19.33 29.68
CA VAL A 357 20.48 20.75 29.91
C VAL A 357 20.74 21.66 28.69
N THR A 358 19.97 22.76 28.73
CA THR A 358 20.07 24.06 28.03
C THR A 358 19.72 24.12 26.53
N THR A 359 18.46 24.43 26.21
CA THR A 359 17.97 25.81 25.97
C THR A 359 16.44 25.75 25.87
N THR A 360 15.75 26.64 26.58
CA THR A 360 14.29 26.77 26.59
C THR A 360 13.70 27.03 25.21
N GLY A 361 12.98 26.06 24.66
CA GLY A 361 12.09 26.19 23.50
C GLY A 361 10.91 25.23 23.67
N ASN A 362 9.72 25.78 23.87
CA ASN A 362 8.48 25.05 24.15
C ASN A 362 8.12 24.04 23.04
N ASN A 363 8.34 22.75 23.27
CA ASN A 363 7.84 21.68 22.42
C ASN A 363 6.42 21.30 22.88
N THR A 364 5.43 22.15 22.58
CA THR A 364 4.01 21.81 22.78
C THR A 364 3.49 21.11 21.53
N ASP A 365 3.18 19.82 21.63
CA ASP A 365 2.45 19.13 20.57
C ASP A 365 1.08 19.81 20.35
N VAL A 366 0.78 20.13 19.09
CA VAL A 366 -0.44 20.84 18.68
C VAL A 366 -1.66 19.97 18.95
N ASP A 367 -2.54 20.41 19.86
CA ASP A 367 -3.82 19.74 20.15
C ASP A 367 -4.86 20.08 19.07
N VAL A 368 -4.77 19.37 17.94
CA VAL A 368 -5.65 19.53 16.79
C VAL A 368 -7.13 19.35 17.16
N ASP A 369 -7.47 18.46 18.11
CA ASP A 369 -8.87 18.23 18.49
C ASP A 369 -9.45 19.45 19.21
N LYS A 370 -8.68 20.02 20.14
CA LYS A 370 -9.09 21.23 20.87
C LYS A 370 -9.28 22.42 19.93
N ILE A 371 -8.37 22.61 18.96
CA ILE A 371 -8.48 23.67 17.95
C ILE A 371 -9.76 23.47 17.12
N VAL A 372 -9.98 22.27 16.60
CA VAL A 372 -11.16 21.95 15.77
C VAL A 372 -12.47 22.14 16.55
N MET A 373 -12.52 21.69 17.81
CA MET A 373 -13.67 21.93 18.69
C MET A 373 -13.91 23.42 18.92
N GLY A 374 -12.85 24.19 19.15
CA GLY A 374 -12.94 25.64 19.32
C GLY A 374 -13.53 26.36 18.09
N ILE A 375 -13.12 25.95 16.89
CA ILE A 375 -13.63 26.53 15.64
C ILE A 375 -15.06 26.08 15.37
N THR A 376 -15.39 24.81 15.61
CA THR A 376 -16.74 24.26 15.39
C THR A 376 -17.78 24.98 16.26
N ASN A 377 -17.41 25.35 17.48
CA ASN A 377 -18.27 26.08 18.42
C ASN A 377 -18.32 27.59 18.16
N ASN A 378 -17.52 28.12 17.21
CA ASN A 378 -17.44 29.55 16.92
C ASN A 378 -17.60 29.82 15.42
N LYS A 379 -18.85 29.88 14.96
CA LYS A 379 -19.21 30.13 13.56
C LYS A 379 -18.61 31.42 13.02
N GLN A 380 -18.60 32.50 13.82
CA GLN A 380 -18.04 33.80 13.41
C GLN A 380 -16.54 33.72 13.14
N LEU A 381 -15.80 32.98 13.98
CA LEU A 381 -14.38 32.72 13.76
C LEU A 381 -14.17 31.99 12.44
N TYR A 382 -14.94 30.94 12.18
CA TYR A 382 -14.82 30.19 10.93
C TYR A 382 -15.11 31.04 9.68
N GLU A 383 -16.15 31.89 9.73
CA GLU A 383 -16.46 32.85 8.66
C GLU A 383 -15.33 33.87 8.45
N ASN A 384 -14.69 34.32 9.53
CA ASN A 384 -13.54 35.23 9.44
C ASN A 384 -12.31 34.56 8.81
N LEU A 385 -12.07 33.28 9.09
CA LEU A 385 -11.01 32.50 8.44
C LEU A 385 -11.28 32.33 6.94
N MET A 386 -12.52 31.99 6.55
CA MET A 386 -12.93 31.82 5.15
C MET A 386 -12.74 33.10 4.32
N LYS A 387 -12.92 34.29 4.91
CA LYS A 387 -12.72 35.58 4.21
C LYS A 387 -11.27 35.88 3.82
N LEU A 388 -10.30 35.20 4.42
CA LEU A 388 -8.87 35.43 4.19
C LEU A 388 -8.23 34.50 3.17
N VAL A 389 -9.01 33.55 2.66
CA VAL A 389 -8.54 32.57 1.69
C VAL A 389 -9.43 32.59 0.46
N PRO A 390 -8.89 32.18 -0.70
CA PRO A 390 -9.73 31.96 -1.86
C PRO A 390 -10.81 30.91 -1.56
N PRO A 391 -11.98 30.99 -2.23
CA PRO A 391 -13.00 29.96 -2.15
C PRO A 391 -12.42 28.61 -2.60
N PHE A 392 -13.01 27.51 -2.12
CA PHE A 392 -12.57 26.19 -2.54
C PHE A 392 -12.77 26.01 -4.05
N THR A 393 -11.68 25.61 -4.71
CA THR A 393 -11.72 25.26 -6.13
C THR A 393 -12.17 23.82 -6.27
N GLU A 394 -13.37 23.62 -6.80
CA GLU A 394 -13.84 22.29 -7.17
C GLU A 394 -13.23 21.89 -8.51
N ARG A 395 -12.65 20.69 -8.57
CA ARG A 395 -12.20 20.14 -9.84
C ARG A 395 -13.44 19.86 -10.70
N PRO A 396 -13.48 20.32 -11.97
CA PRO A 396 -14.60 20.05 -12.86
C PRO A 396 -14.96 18.56 -12.88
N ALA A 397 -16.25 18.24 -12.72
CA ALA A 397 -16.72 16.88 -12.83
C ALA A 397 -16.49 16.39 -14.26
N LYS A 398 -15.86 15.22 -14.40
CA LYS A 398 -15.70 14.57 -15.70
C LYS A 398 -16.90 13.67 -15.94
N GLU A 399 -17.83 14.14 -16.75
CA GLU A 399 -18.89 13.30 -17.29
C GLU A 399 -18.30 12.51 -18.46
N TYR A 400 -18.44 11.19 -18.38
CA TYR A 400 -17.98 10.27 -19.41
C TYR A 400 -19.16 9.78 -20.23
N LEU A 401 -18.97 9.75 -21.54
CA LEU A 401 -19.95 9.25 -22.48
C LEU A 401 -20.07 7.72 -22.32
N SER A 402 -21.31 7.24 -22.21
CA SER A 402 -21.63 5.81 -22.27
C SER A 402 -21.93 5.40 -23.71
N HIS A 403 -21.63 4.16 -24.08
CA HIS A 403 -21.95 3.63 -25.39
C HIS A 403 -23.45 3.67 -25.67
N ASP A 404 -23.79 4.24 -26.81
CA ASP A 404 -25.14 4.35 -27.35
C ASP A 404 -25.22 3.52 -28.64
N PRO A 405 -26.04 2.45 -28.68
CA PRO A 405 -26.12 1.58 -29.85
C PRO A 405 -26.71 2.27 -31.09
N ASP A 406 -27.41 3.39 -30.93
CA ASP A 406 -27.98 4.15 -32.04
C ASP A 406 -26.96 5.13 -32.66
N LYS A 407 -25.74 5.21 -32.09
CA LYS A 407 -24.67 6.07 -32.55
C LYS A 407 -23.57 5.32 -33.27
N THR A 408 -23.03 5.96 -34.29
CA THR A 408 -21.83 5.51 -35.00
C THR A 408 -20.61 6.19 -34.39
N TYR A 409 -19.63 5.38 -33.98
CA TYR A 409 -18.37 5.88 -33.40
C TYR A 409 -17.25 5.81 -34.41
N GLN A 410 -16.64 6.97 -34.71
CA GLN A 410 -15.43 7.07 -35.51
C GLN A 410 -14.24 7.33 -34.58
N PHE A 411 -13.30 6.39 -34.52
CA PHE A 411 -12.08 6.54 -33.74
C PHE A 411 -10.95 7.08 -34.60
N VAL A 412 -10.33 8.16 -34.13
CA VAL A 412 -9.09 8.70 -34.68
C VAL A 412 -8.07 8.66 -33.55
N LEU A 413 -7.01 7.90 -33.74
CA LEU A 413 -5.97 7.78 -32.73
C LEU A 413 -4.97 8.90 -32.94
N PHE A 414 -4.47 9.52 -31.87
CA PHE A 414 -3.52 10.63 -31.98
C PHE A 414 -2.46 10.58 -30.88
N ASP A 415 -1.31 11.18 -31.18
CA ASP A 415 -0.18 11.31 -30.27
C ASP A 415 0.60 12.60 -30.60
N ILE A 416 1.38 13.10 -29.65
CA ILE A 416 2.22 14.29 -29.82
C ILE A 416 3.63 14.09 -29.29
N GLU A 417 4.61 14.60 -30.04
CA GLU A 417 5.96 14.84 -29.50
C GLU A 417 6.14 16.29 -29.08
N THR A 418 6.92 16.51 -28.02
CA THR A 418 7.02 17.83 -27.39
C THR A 418 8.45 18.23 -27.01
N THR A 419 8.68 19.52 -26.79
CA THR A 419 9.99 20.08 -26.38
C THR A 419 10.40 19.66 -24.97
N CYS A 420 9.44 19.40 -24.08
CA CYS A 420 9.66 18.97 -22.71
C CYS A 420 8.39 18.36 -22.13
N THR A 421 8.45 17.86 -20.89
CA THR A 421 7.24 17.51 -20.13
C THR A 421 6.70 18.72 -19.37
N GLY A 422 5.44 18.66 -18.94
CA GLY A 422 4.81 19.70 -18.13
C GLY A 422 4.11 20.82 -18.95
N LYS A 423 3.73 21.90 -18.26
CA LYS A 423 2.86 22.96 -18.80
C LYS A 423 3.49 23.80 -19.92
N GLN A 424 4.82 23.90 -19.94
CA GLN A 424 5.59 24.68 -20.92
C GLN A 424 5.92 23.89 -22.20
N ALA A 425 5.39 22.68 -22.33
CA ALA A 425 5.63 21.84 -23.50
C ALA A 425 5.06 22.49 -24.76
N GLU A 426 5.92 22.63 -25.77
CA GLU A 426 5.53 23.02 -27.14
C GLU A 426 5.50 21.77 -28.02
N ILE A 427 4.53 21.69 -28.93
CA ILE A 427 4.35 20.55 -29.83
C ILE A 427 5.41 20.62 -30.94
N CYS A 428 6.13 19.51 -31.13
CA CYS A 428 7.13 19.32 -32.18
C CYS A 428 6.67 18.34 -33.27
N GLN A 429 5.74 17.45 -32.96
CA GLN A 429 5.09 16.56 -33.92
C GLN A 429 3.65 16.33 -33.47
N LEU A 430 2.71 16.35 -34.40
CA LEU A 430 1.33 15.92 -34.19
C LEU A 430 0.99 14.87 -35.24
N SER A 431 0.59 13.69 -34.78
CA SER A 431 0.23 12.58 -35.66
C SER A 431 -1.11 12.00 -35.28
N ALA A 432 -1.84 11.50 -36.28
CA ALA A 432 -3.10 10.82 -36.10
C ALA A 432 -3.33 9.75 -37.16
N ILE A 433 -4.11 8.73 -36.81
CA ILE A 433 -4.48 7.65 -37.72
C ILE A 433 -5.94 7.23 -37.50
N CYS A 434 -6.66 7.06 -38.60
CA CYS A 434 -8.02 6.54 -38.60
C CYS A 434 -8.04 5.00 -38.58
N GLN A 435 -9.18 4.42 -38.22
CA GLN A 435 -9.35 2.97 -38.24
C GLN A 435 -9.13 2.36 -39.64
N ASN A 436 -9.51 3.07 -40.71
CA ASN A 436 -9.28 2.68 -42.10
C ASN A 436 -7.79 2.73 -42.51
N GLY A 437 -6.92 3.40 -41.75
CA GLY A 437 -5.50 3.56 -42.03
C GLY A 437 -5.08 4.89 -42.63
N ASP A 438 -6.00 5.81 -42.89
CA ASP A 438 -5.64 7.16 -43.29
C ASP A 438 -4.84 7.84 -42.16
N THR A 439 -3.73 8.49 -42.52
CA THR A 439 -2.81 9.10 -41.56
C THR A 439 -2.69 10.60 -41.78
N PHE A 440 -2.45 11.30 -40.67
CA PHE A 440 -1.98 12.66 -40.61
C PHE A 440 -0.69 12.66 -39.80
N SER A 441 0.36 13.32 -40.26
CA SER A 441 1.58 13.52 -39.48
C SER A 441 2.24 14.82 -39.90
N SER A 442 2.56 15.67 -38.94
CA SER A 442 3.17 16.96 -39.20
C SER A 442 4.22 17.29 -38.14
N TYR A 443 5.44 17.58 -38.60
CA TYR A 443 6.47 18.18 -37.78
C TYR A 443 6.20 19.68 -37.63
N ILE A 444 6.40 20.20 -36.42
CA ILE A 444 6.09 21.58 -36.05
C ILE A 444 7.37 22.21 -35.49
N LEU A 445 7.76 23.38 -36.00
CA LEU A 445 8.92 24.11 -35.46
C LEU A 445 8.51 24.84 -34.17
N PRO A 446 8.97 24.42 -32.98
CA PRO A 446 8.65 25.11 -31.72
C PRO A 446 9.39 26.45 -31.61
N ASN A 447 8.94 27.35 -30.72
CA ASN A 447 9.64 28.62 -30.49
C ASN A 447 10.91 28.42 -29.67
N ASN A 448 10.89 27.48 -28.73
CA ASN A 448 12.06 27.16 -27.90
C ASN A 448 12.82 25.93 -28.45
N SER A 449 14.03 25.73 -27.94
CA SER A 449 14.78 24.50 -28.21
C SER A 449 14.14 23.29 -27.52
N VAL A 450 14.32 22.11 -28.11
CA VAL A 450 13.93 20.85 -27.46
C VAL A 450 14.84 20.61 -26.26
N GLY A 451 14.26 20.37 -25.09
CA GLY A 451 15.01 20.10 -23.87
C GLY A 451 15.79 18.79 -23.97
N TYR A 452 16.94 18.73 -23.30
CA TYR A 452 17.87 17.58 -23.34
C TYR A 452 17.18 16.22 -23.14
N TYR A 453 16.31 16.11 -22.12
CA TYR A 453 15.62 14.85 -21.83
C TYR A 453 14.56 14.47 -22.86
N ALA A 454 13.88 15.44 -23.46
CA ALA A 454 12.91 15.17 -24.52
C ALA A 454 13.64 14.73 -25.80
N SER A 455 14.72 15.44 -26.16
CA SER A 455 15.56 15.13 -27.32
C SER A 455 16.14 13.72 -27.25
N LYS A 456 16.56 13.26 -26.07
CA LYS A 456 17.06 11.89 -25.86
C LYS A 456 16.00 10.80 -26.10
N VAL A 457 14.72 11.17 -26.00
CA VAL A 457 13.60 10.23 -26.08
C VAL A 457 13.04 10.21 -27.49
N ASN A 458 12.74 11.37 -28.08
CA ASN A 458 12.11 11.47 -29.39
C ASN A 458 13.05 11.81 -30.55
N ASN A 459 14.34 11.96 -30.26
CA ASN A 459 15.40 12.33 -31.22
C ASN A 459 15.14 13.63 -31.98
N LEU A 460 14.33 14.55 -31.42
CA LEU A 460 14.10 15.87 -31.97
C LEU A 460 15.07 16.91 -31.39
N THR A 461 15.53 17.80 -32.25
CA THR A 461 16.40 18.93 -31.90
C THR A 461 15.99 20.15 -32.73
N VAL A 462 16.32 21.36 -32.26
CA VAL A 462 16.27 22.56 -33.09
C VAL A 462 17.69 23.06 -33.29
N GLU A 463 18.10 23.13 -34.55
CA GLU A 463 19.43 23.57 -34.95
C GLU A 463 19.35 24.84 -35.80
N THR A 464 20.48 25.50 -36.02
CA THR A 464 20.60 26.62 -36.96
C THR A 464 21.34 26.15 -38.20
N ILE A 465 20.63 25.95 -39.29
CA ILE A 465 21.18 25.49 -40.57
C ILE A 465 21.07 26.66 -41.55
N ASN A 466 22.20 27.07 -42.12
CA ASN A 466 22.28 28.23 -43.03
C ASN A 466 21.70 29.54 -42.44
N GLY A 467 21.78 29.71 -41.11
CA GLY A 467 21.26 30.89 -40.41
C GLY A 467 19.77 30.83 -40.07
N GLU A 468 19.05 29.78 -40.45
CA GLU A 468 17.63 29.58 -40.14
C GLU A 468 17.44 28.52 -39.05
N ARG A 469 16.43 28.71 -38.19
CA ARG A 469 16.04 27.68 -37.21
C ARG A 469 15.33 26.53 -37.92
N THR A 470 15.83 25.32 -37.73
CA THR A 470 15.32 24.11 -38.38
C THR A 470 15.11 23.02 -37.34
N LEU A 471 13.93 22.39 -37.35
CA LEU A 471 13.68 21.19 -36.55
C LEU A 471 14.39 20.01 -37.22
N CYS A 472 15.13 19.22 -36.46
CA CYS A 472 15.81 18.04 -36.94
C CYS A 472 15.32 16.79 -36.20
N LYS A 473 15.09 15.69 -36.93
CA LYS A 473 14.84 14.34 -36.40
C LYS A 473 16.05 13.48 -36.73
N ASP A 474 16.61 12.81 -35.73
CA ASP A 474 17.84 12.00 -35.89
C ASP A 474 18.99 12.79 -36.55
N LEU A 475 19.15 14.05 -36.14
CA LEU A 475 20.15 15.00 -36.67
C LEU A 475 19.99 15.34 -38.16
N LYS A 476 18.82 15.05 -38.75
CA LYS A 476 18.49 15.40 -40.14
C LYS A 476 17.36 16.44 -40.18
N PRO A 477 17.41 17.44 -41.09
CA PRO A 477 16.33 18.40 -41.25
C PRO A 477 14.98 17.71 -41.48
N ALA A 478 14.03 17.97 -40.59
CA ALA A 478 12.64 17.55 -40.75
C ALA A 478 11.86 18.66 -41.48
N ASN A 479 10.95 18.28 -42.38
CA ASN A 479 10.07 19.24 -43.03
C ASN A 479 9.00 19.71 -42.04
N SER A 480 9.31 20.78 -41.30
CA SER A 480 8.43 21.33 -40.27
C SER A 480 7.62 22.53 -40.76
N VAL A 481 6.38 22.65 -40.30
CA VAL A 481 5.52 23.82 -40.52
C VAL A 481 5.31 24.61 -39.23
N SER A 482 4.62 25.75 -39.30
CA SER A 482 4.18 26.45 -38.10
C SER A 482 3.04 25.69 -37.41
N LEU A 483 2.91 25.85 -36.09
CA LEU A 483 1.83 25.25 -35.32
C LEU A 483 0.45 25.57 -35.90
N GLN A 484 0.24 26.82 -36.33
CA GLN A 484 -1.03 27.25 -36.93
C GLN A 484 -1.37 26.46 -38.20
N ILE A 485 -0.39 26.25 -39.09
CA ILE A 485 -0.58 25.48 -40.33
C ILE A 485 -0.89 24.03 -39.98
N ALA A 486 -0.11 23.40 -39.09
CA ALA A 486 -0.35 22.02 -38.68
C ALA A 486 -1.76 21.81 -38.10
N LEU A 487 -2.23 22.71 -37.23
CA LEU A 487 -3.57 22.65 -36.66
C LEU A 487 -4.67 22.83 -37.72
N GLN A 488 -4.50 23.76 -38.67
CA GLN A 488 -5.44 23.95 -39.77
C GLN A 488 -5.53 22.70 -40.66
N THR A 489 -4.40 22.10 -41.02
CA THR A 489 -4.36 20.86 -41.81
C THR A 489 -4.95 19.69 -41.01
N PHE A 490 -4.71 19.63 -39.69
CA PHE A 490 -5.29 18.60 -38.83
C PHE A 490 -6.82 18.70 -38.74
N ILE A 491 -7.36 19.91 -38.56
CA ILE A 491 -8.83 20.14 -38.59
C ILE A 491 -9.40 19.73 -39.94
N LYS A 492 -8.75 20.12 -41.04
CA LYS A 492 -9.17 19.70 -42.39
C LYS A 492 -9.17 18.18 -42.54
N PHE A 493 -8.13 17.50 -42.07
CA PHE A 493 -8.07 16.04 -42.05
C PHE A 493 -9.28 15.44 -41.31
N LEU A 494 -9.59 15.94 -40.11
CA LEU A 494 -10.74 15.46 -39.34
C LEU A 494 -12.08 15.73 -40.04
N GLN A 495 -12.24 16.89 -40.69
CA GLN A 495 -13.43 17.22 -41.48
C GLN A 495 -13.60 16.30 -42.68
N ASP A 496 -12.53 16.08 -43.44
CA ASP A 496 -12.53 15.20 -44.60
C ASP A 496 -12.91 13.77 -44.17
N GLN A 497 -12.40 13.31 -43.03
CA GLN A 497 -12.74 11.99 -42.46
C GLN A 497 -14.19 11.89 -41.96
N GLN A 498 -14.78 12.96 -41.42
CA GLN A 498 -16.21 12.97 -41.09
C GLN A 498 -17.08 12.96 -42.36
N ASN A 499 -16.67 13.67 -43.41
CA ASN A 499 -17.38 13.74 -44.69
C ASN A 499 -17.41 12.39 -45.44
N LEU A 500 -16.39 11.54 -45.28
CA LEU A 500 -16.41 10.19 -45.85
C LEU A 500 -17.51 9.29 -45.27
N ILE A 501 -17.90 9.53 -44.01
CA ILE A 501 -18.95 8.77 -43.31
C ILE A 501 -20.33 9.43 -43.51
N ARG A 502 -20.37 10.73 -43.81
CA ARG A 502 -21.58 11.52 -44.04
C ARG A 502 -21.80 11.74 -45.55
N PRO A 503 -22.59 10.91 -46.26
CA PRO A 503 -22.85 11.14 -47.68
C PRO A 503 -23.60 12.47 -47.90
N THR A 504 -23.19 13.21 -48.93
CA THR A 504 -23.67 14.55 -49.31
C THR A 504 -25.11 14.62 -49.83
N CYS A 505 -25.85 13.50 -49.90
CA CYS A 505 -27.22 13.43 -50.40
C CYS A 505 -28.31 13.48 -49.31
N CYS A 506 -27.95 13.44 -48.02
CA CYS A 506 -28.92 13.42 -46.93
C CYS A 506 -29.28 14.84 -46.48
N THR A 507 -30.41 15.35 -46.95
CA THR A 507 -31.05 16.60 -46.47
C THR A 507 -31.81 16.42 -45.14
N ASN A 508 -31.73 15.25 -44.50
CA ASN A 508 -32.37 14.98 -43.22
C ASN A 508 -31.41 15.28 -42.06
N THR A 509 -31.82 16.19 -41.18
CA THR A 509 -31.09 16.66 -39.98
C THR A 509 -30.81 15.57 -38.94
N VAL A 510 -31.49 14.42 -39.01
CA VAL A 510 -31.46 13.36 -37.98
C VAL A 510 -30.21 12.47 -38.05
N GLU A 511 -29.68 12.15 -39.23
CA GLU A 511 -28.47 11.31 -39.36
C GLU A 511 -27.19 12.03 -38.91
N ASN A 512 -27.21 13.37 -38.93
CA ASN A 512 -26.08 14.23 -38.56
C ASN A 512 -25.87 14.33 -37.03
N GLU A 513 -26.81 13.81 -36.23
CA GLU A 513 -26.70 13.75 -34.77
C GLU A 513 -26.10 12.43 -34.25
N ASN A 514 -26.03 11.40 -35.09
CA ASN A 514 -25.66 10.05 -34.66
C ASN A 514 -24.16 9.73 -34.82
N LEU A 515 -23.37 10.55 -35.53
CA LEU A 515 -21.91 10.36 -35.62
C LEU A 515 -21.19 11.00 -34.43
N VAL A 516 -20.37 10.21 -33.73
CA VAL A 516 -19.47 10.67 -32.68
C VAL A 516 -18.03 10.37 -33.09
N THR A 517 -17.25 11.42 -33.35
CA THR A 517 -15.81 11.29 -33.60
C THR A 517 -15.03 11.40 -32.28
N VAL A 518 -14.20 10.40 -32.01
CA VAL A 518 -13.43 10.29 -30.75
C VAL A 518 -11.95 10.30 -31.08
N LEU A 519 -11.25 11.34 -30.62
CA LEU A 519 -9.79 11.40 -30.61
C LEU A 519 -9.26 10.60 -29.42
N VAL A 520 -8.55 9.50 -29.65
CA VAL A 520 -8.04 8.63 -28.57
C VAL A 520 -6.51 8.62 -28.58
N GLY A 521 -5.90 8.98 -27.46
CA GLY A 521 -4.47 8.80 -27.25
C GLY A 521 -4.18 7.85 -26.08
N HIS A 522 -2.93 7.47 -25.87
CA HIS A 522 -2.53 6.61 -24.77
C HIS A 522 -2.02 7.42 -23.58
N ASN A 523 -2.70 7.38 -22.43
CA ASN A 523 -2.44 8.25 -21.28
C ASN A 523 -2.66 9.76 -21.58
N ALA A 524 -3.40 10.04 -22.65
CA ALA A 524 -3.52 11.36 -23.25
C ALA A 524 -4.26 12.37 -22.37
N ALA A 525 -5.16 11.92 -21.48
CA ALA A 525 -5.90 12.81 -20.60
C ALA A 525 -5.01 13.53 -19.57
N THR A 526 -3.77 13.05 -19.38
CA THR A 526 -2.83 13.62 -18.41
C THR A 526 -1.83 14.60 -19.02
N PHE A 527 -1.50 14.46 -20.31
CA PHE A 527 -0.46 15.26 -20.94
C PHE A 527 -0.84 15.73 -22.34
N ASP A 528 -1.14 14.81 -23.26
CA ASP A 528 -1.36 15.09 -24.68
C ASP A 528 -2.55 16.01 -24.93
N VAL A 529 -3.72 15.67 -24.38
CA VAL A 529 -4.95 16.48 -24.52
C VAL A 529 -4.76 17.87 -23.89
N PRO A 530 -4.31 18.00 -22.62
CA PRO A 530 -3.97 19.31 -22.05
C PRO A 530 -2.97 20.10 -22.89
N THR A 531 -1.93 19.47 -23.42
CA THR A 531 -0.88 20.14 -24.18
C THR A 531 -1.36 20.61 -25.54
N LEU A 532 -2.14 19.78 -26.24
CA LEU A 532 -2.79 20.14 -27.50
C LEU A 532 -3.71 21.35 -27.32
N LEU A 533 -4.64 21.29 -26.36
CA LEU A 533 -5.59 22.38 -26.13
C LEU A 533 -4.90 23.67 -25.67
N ARG A 534 -3.84 23.57 -24.86
CA ARG A 534 -3.06 24.72 -24.39
C ARG A 534 -2.33 25.43 -25.52
N ASN A 535 -1.68 24.67 -26.40
CA ASN A 535 -0.91 25.21 -27.52
C ASN A 535 -1.83 25.74 -28.64
N ALA A 536 -2.95 25.07 -28.89
CA ALA A 536 -3.84 25.39 -30.01
C ALA A 536 -4.80 26.56 -29.74
N GLY A 537 -5.12 26.85 -28.48
CA GLY A 537 -5.94 27.99 -28.08
C GLY A 537 -7.44 27.84 -28.38
N ASN A 538 -8.20 28.90 -28.11
CA ASN A 538 -9.67 28.87 -28.08
C ASN A 538 -10.32 28.60 -29.44
N ASN A 539 -9.78 29.14 -30.54
CA ASN A 539 -10.34 28.94 -31.87
C ASN A 539 -10.34 27.44 -32.27
N PHE A 540 -9.24 26.74 -31.98
CA PHE A 540 -9.15 25.31 -32.24
C PHE A 540 -10.14 24.50 -31.38
N GLU A 541 -10.29 24.87 -30.10
CA GLU A 541 -11.30 24.25 -29.22
C GLU A 541 -12.73 24.44 -29.77
N GLU A 542 -13.08 25.66 -30.17
CA GLU A 542 -14.39 25.97 -30.74
C GLU A 542 -14.66 25.17 -32.02
N GLN A 543 -13.65 25.01 -32.88
CA GLN A 543 -13.75 24.17 -34.08
C GLN A 543 -14.00 22.71 -33.73
N LEU A 544 -13.21 22.10 -32.83
CA LEU A 544 -13.43 20.72 -32.39
C LEU A 544 -14.82 20.51 -31.75
N HIS A 545 -15.25 21.47 -30.93
CA HIS A 545 -16.57 21.44 -30.31
C HIS A 545 -17.69 21.53 -31.36
N SER A 546 -17.55 22.41 -32.36
CA SER A 546 -18.51 22.52 -33.47
C SER A 546 -18.62 21.23 -34.30
N MET A 547 -17.52 20.48 -34.42
CA MET A 547 -17.45 19.18 -35.07
C MET A 547 -17.96 18.01 -34.20
N LYS A 548 -18.42 18.30 -32.97
CA LYS A 548 -18.86 17.31 -31.96
C LYS A 548 -17.78 16.28 -31.62
N ILE A 549 -16.51 16.68 -31.69
CA ILE A 549 -15.39 15.80 -31.35
C ILE A 549 -15.34 15.57 -29.83
N CYS A 550 -14.97 14.37 -29.43
CA CYS A 550 -14.69 14.01 -28.04
C CYS A 550 -13.26 13.49 -27.89
N PHE A 551 -12.71 13.53 -26.68
CA PHE A 551 -11.41 12.93 -26.36
C PHE A 551 -11.58 11.68 -25.52
N GLY A 552 -10.78 10.64 -25.78
CA GLY A 552 -10.67 9.43 -24.98
C GLY A 552 -9.21 9.09 -24.62
N ASP A 553 -9.05 8.26 -23.60
CA ASP A 553 -7.77 7.76 -23.11
C ASP A 553 -7.78 6.23 -23.08
N SER A 554 -6.86 5.60 -23.80
CA SER A 554 -6.76 4.13 -23.86
C SER A 554 -6.14 3.50 -22.61
N LEU A 555 -5.46 4.26 -21.75
CA LEU A 555 -4.82 3.71 -20.55
C LEU A 555 -5.83 3.19 -19.51
N PRO A 556 -6.92 3.92 -19.16
CA PRO A 556 -8.02 3.37 -18.37
C PRO A 556 -8.65 2.10 -18.96
N LEU A 557 -8.85 2.06 -20.28
CA LEU A 557 -9.35 0.87 -21.00
C LEU A 557 -8.43 -0.33 -20.78
N ILE A 558 -7.14 -0.19 -21.08
CA ILE A 558 -6.14 -1.26 -20.93
C ILE A 558 -6.04 -1.72 -19.46
N ARG A 559 -6.05 -0.79 -18.50
CA ARG A 559 -6.05 -1.13 -17.07
C ARG A 559 -7.29 -1.91 -16.64
N SER A 560 -8.45 -1.58 -17.21
CA SER A 560 -9.68 -2.32 -16.97
C SER A 560 -9.58 -3.75 -17.51
N LEU A 561 -9.04 -3.92 -18.72
CA LEU A 561 -8.83 -5.24 -19.33
C LEU A 561 -7.86 -6.11 -18.52
N ILE A 562 -6.73 -5.54 -18.07
CA ILE A 562 -5.78 -6.23 -17.17
C ILE A 562 -6.46 -6.63 -15.86
N SER A 563 -7.24 -5.73 -15.26
CA SER A 563 -7.94 -6.00 -13.98
C SER A 563 -9.00 -7.09 -14.14
N ASN A 564 -9.64 -7.16 -15.31
CA ASN A 564 -10.60 -8.19 -15.68
C ASN A 564 -9.93 -9.47 -16.22
N GLN A 565 -8.61 -9.56 -16.13
CA GLN A 565 -7.83 -10.73 -16.53
C GLN A 565 -8.01 -11.11 -18.02
N HIS A 566 -8.11 -10.10 -18.90
CA HIS A 566 -8.24 -10.31 -20.34
C HIS A 566 -7.08 -11.15 -20.89
N ALA A 567 -7.40 -12.32 -21.46
CA ALA A 567 -6.42 -13.35 -21.78
C ALA A 567 -5.27 -12.89 -22.70
N PRO A 568 -5.49 -12.07 -23.75
CA PRO A 568 -4.42 -11.56 -24.62
C PRO A 568 -3.33 -10.75 -23.92
N LEU A 569 -3.62 -10.16 -22.76
CA LEU A 569 -2.67 -9.34 -22.00
C LEU A 569 -1.88 -10.13 -20.95
N LYS A 570 -2.01 -11.45 -20.96
CA LYS A 570 -1.33 -12.36 -20.03
C LYS A 570 -0.08 -12.95 -20.68
N GLN A 571 1.05 -12.76 -20.02
CA GLN A 571 2.35 -13.26 -20.44
C GLN A 571 2.50 -14.76 -20.13
N SER A 572 3.45 -15.41 -20.80
CA SER A 572 3.78 -16.84 -20.62
C SER A 572 4.14 -17.23 -19.18
N ASN A 573 4.69 -16.30 -18.40
CA ASN A 573 5.00 -16.49 -16.97
C ASN A 573 3.77 -16.41 -16.04
N GLY A 574 2.57 -16.20 -16.59
CA GLY A 574 1.30 -16.06 -15.88
C GLY A 574 1.01 -14.66 -15.31
N GLN A 575 1.90 -13.69 -15.49
CA GLN A 575 1.70 -12.29 -15.09
C GLN A 575 1.08 -11.48 -16.22
N PHE A 576 0.43 -10.36 -15.90
CA PHE A 576 -0.10 -9.43 -16.89
C PHE A 576 0.95 -8.38 -17.27
N CYS A 577 0.93 -7.96 -18.53
CA CYS A 577 1.84 -6.92 -19.01
C CYS A 577 1.61 -5.59 -18.27
N LYS A 578 2.60 -4.69 -18.31
CA LYS A 578 2.38 -3.31 -17.87
C LYS A 578 1.43 -2.63 -18.84
N ALA A 579 0.65 -1.67 -18.35
CA ALA A 579 -0.34 -0.96 -19.14
C ALA A 579 0.23 0.15 -20.06
N ASN A 580 1.56 0.30 -20.16
CA ASN A 580 2.16 1.25 -21.12
C ASN A 580 2.16 0.65 -22.52
N LEU A 581 2.13 1.52 -23.54
CA LEU A 581 1.99 1.16 -24.95
C LEU A 581 2.98 0.07 -25.40
N ALA A 582 4.28 0.28 -25.21
CA ALA A 582 5.34 -0.67 -25.57
C ALA A 582 5.17 -2.05 -24.92
N SER A 583 4.82 -2.10 -23.64
CA SER A 583 4.61 -3.37 -22.92
C SER A 583 3.38 -4.13 -23.40
N VAL A 584 2.32 -3.40 -23.79
CA VAL A 584 1.10 -4.00 -24.35
C VAL A 584 1.37 -4.51 -25.76
N TYR A 585 2.02 -3.70 -26.60
CA TYR A 585 2.40 -4.06 -27.96
C TYR A 585 3.25 -5.34 -27.98
N LYS A 586 4.32 -5.37 -27.17
CA LYS A 586 5.19 -6.54 -27.03
C LYS A 586 4.45 -7.77 -26.51
N CYS A 587 3.48 -7.59 -25.61
CA CYS A 587 2.69 -8.71 -25.09
C CYS A 587 1.78 -9.33 -26.15
N LEU A 588 1.20 -8.52 -27.04
CA LEU A 588 0.26 -8.99 -28.06
C LEU A 588 0.97 -9.55 -29.30
N PHE A 589 2.09 -8.94 -29.71
CA PHE A 589 2.71 -9.22 -31.00
C PHE A 589 4.13 -9.80 -30.93
N ASP A 590 4.70 -9.92 -29.72
CA ASP A 590 6.11 -10.33 -29.49
C ASP A 590 7.12 -9.52 -30.32
N GLN A 591 6.81 -8.23 -30.52
CA GLN A 591 7.60 -7.28 -31.30
C GLN A 591 7.81 -6.01 -30.49
N ASP A 592 8.91 -5.33 -30.75
CA ASP A 592 9.11 -3.94 -30.33
C ASP A 592 8.78 -3.02 -31.53
N PHE A 593 8.47 -1.76 -31.26
CA PHE A 593 8.24 -0.74 -32.28
C PHE A 593 9.05 0.51 -31.92
N ASP A 594 9.20 1.43 -32.87
CA ASP A 594 9.95 2.67 -32.67
C ASP A 594 9.12 3.68 -31.85
N ALA A 595 9.06 3.45 -30.55
CA ALA A 595 8.35 4.31 -29.61
C ALA A 595 9.04 5.68 -29.51
N HIS A 596 8.26 6.73 -29.21
CA HIS A 596 8.73 8.12 -29.18
C HIS A 596 8.89 8.75 -30.57
N ASP A 597 8.08 8.26 -31.50
CA ASP A 597 7.70 8.97 -32.71
C ASP A 597 6.16 8.96 -32.76
N ALA A 598 5.55 10.14 -32.80
CA ALA A 598 4.09 10.25 -32.68
C ALA A 598 3.36 9.44 -33.77
N LEU A 599 3.92 9.26 -34.96
CA LEU A 599 3.30 8.46 -36.02
C LEU A 599 3.37 6.96 -35.70
N GLU A 600 4.53 6.47 -35.28
CA GLU A 600 4.72 5.06 -34.93
C GLU A 600 3.92 4.70 -33.67
N ASP A 601 3.82 5.60 -32.70
CA ASP A 601 3.00 5.43 -31.50
C ASP A 601 1.50 5.29 -31.83
N VAL A 602 0.96 6.10 -32.76
CA VAL A 602 -0.45 5.94 -33.17
C VAL A 602 -0.68 4.71 -34.05
N ILE A 603 0.29 4.31 -34.88
CA ILE A 603 0.23 3.05 -35.64
C ILE A 603 0.21 1.86 -34.67
N ALA A 604 1.06 1.89 -33.65
CA ALA A 604 1.09 0.87 -32.61
C ALA A 604 -0.22 0.82 -31.82
N LEU A 605 -0.77 1.97 -31.43
CA LEU A 605 -2.05 2.06 -30.74
C LEU A 605 -3.21 1.55 -31.61
N LYS A 606 -3.21 1.84 -32.92
CA LYS A 606 -4.20 1.31 -33.87
C LYS A 606 -4.16 -0.21 -33.89
N ARG A 607 -2.96 -0.77 -34.04
CA ARG A 607 -2.76 -2.22 -34.07
C ARG A 607 -3.24 -2.84 -32.77
N ILE A 608 -2.96 -2.24 -31.62
CA ILE A 608 -3.46 -2.74 -30.33
C ILE A 608 -4.99 -2.73 -30.27
N LEU A 609 -5.63 -1.58 -30.50
CA LEU A 609 -7.07 -1.43 -30.26
C LEU A 609 -7.95 -2.18 -31.26
N PHE A 610 -7.50 -2.33 -32.50
CA PHE A 610 -8.30 -2.91 -33.59
C PHE A 610 -7.75 -4.25 -34.10
N SER A 611 -6.81 -4.86 -33.39
CA SER A 611 -6.31 -6.20 -33.74
C SER A 611 -7.32 -7.30 -33.41
N PRO A 612 -7.37 -8.36 -34.24
CA PRO A 612 -8.06 -9.61 -33.88
C PRO A 612 -7.56 -10.22 -32.57
N GLU A 613 -6.26 -10.10 -32.27
CA GLU A 613 -5.62 -10.61 -31.06
C GLU A 613 -6.17 -9.94 -29.78
N MET A 614 -6.43 -8.64 -29.83
CA MET A 614 -7.00 -7.90 -28.70
C MET A 614 -8.49 -8.20 -28.52
N SER A 615 -9.24 -8.40 -29.61
CA SER A 615 -10.66 -8.81 -29.62
C SER A 615 -11.54 -8.00 -28.65
N ILE A 616 -11.55 -6.67 -28.81
CA ILE A 616 -12.40 -5.76 -28.03
C ILE A 616 -13.48 -5.15 -28.90
N ASP A 617 -14.69 -5.00 -28.36
CA ASP A 617 -15.82 -4.38 -29.05
C ASP A 617 -15.86 -2.86 -28.86
N VAL A 618 -16.59 -2.17 -29.74
CA VAL A 618 -16.77 -0.71 -29.70
C VAL A 618 -17.35 -0.26 -28.36
N LYS A 619 -18.29 -1.02 -27.81
CA LYS A 619 -18.88 -0.77 -26.50
C LYS A 619 -17.83 -0.70 -25.39
N THR A 620 -16.91 -1.64 -25.35
CA THR A 620 -15.81 -1.68 -24.37
C THR A 620 -14.87 -0.51 -24.57
N ILE A 621 -14.53 -0.16 -25.81
CA ILE A 621 -13.70 1.01 -26.10
C ILE A 621 -14.37 2.28 -25.57
N VAL A 622 -15.66 2.50 -25.87
CA VAL A 622 -16.38 3.70 -25.44
C VAL A 622 -16.51 3.77 -23.91
N ASP A 623 -17.05 2.72 -23.29
CA ASP A 623 -17.37 2.70 -21.85
C ASP A 623 -16.13 2.74 -20.96
N ARG A 624 -14.96 2.33 -21.48
CA ARG A 624 -13.73 2.19 -20.67
C ARG A 624 -12.63 3.19 -21.02
N SER A 625 -12.76 3.96 -22.11
CA SER A 625 -11.76 4.98 -22.49
C SER A 625 -12.01 6.37 -21.90
N GLN A 626 -12.95 6.50 -20.95
CA GLN A 626 -13.22 7.78 -20.26
C GLN A 626 -13.48 8.94 -21.23
N ILE A 627 -14.31 8.68 -22.25
CA ILE A 627 -14.57 9.64 -23.33
C ILE A 627 -15.30 10.86 -22.78
N SER A 628 -14.81 12.05 -23.07
CA SER A 628 -15.40 13.30 -22.59
C SER A 628 -15.34 14.41 -23.65
N SER A 629 -16.17 15.44 -23.49
CA SER A 629 -16.26 16.54 -24.44
C SER A 629 -15.03 17.43 -24.41
N VAL A 630 -14.76 18.15 -25.50
CA VAL A 630 -13.65 19.11 -25.60
C VAL A 630 -13.74 20.16 -24.50
N ARG A 631 -14.93 20.71 -24.23
CA ARG A 631 -15.16 21.70 -23.17
C ARG A 631 -14.83 21.18 -21.77
N ALA A 632 -15.19 19.93 -21.47
CA ALA A 632 -14.87 19.29 -20.20
C ALA A 632 -13.35 19.09 -20.05
N MET A 633 -12.67 18.67 -21.12
CA MET A 633 -11.21 18.49 -21.12
C MET A 633 -10.47 19.84 -20.99
N LYS A 634 -10.94 20.90 -21.65
CA LYS A 634 -10.41 22.25 -21.49
C LYS A 634 -10.55 22.75 -20.06
N SER A 635 -11.73 22.58 -19.46
CA SER A 635 -11.97 22.96 -18.06
C SER A 635 -11.05 22.19 -17.10
N ASP A 636 -10.81 20.90 -17.35
CA ASP A 636 -9.86 20.11 -16.53
C ASP A 636 -8.41 20.54 -16.73
N MET A 637 -8.00 20.88 -17.96
CA MET A 637 -6.69 21.46 -18.24
C MET A 637 -6.48 22.76 -17.47
N GLU A 638 -7.44 23.69 -17.54
CA GLU A 638 -7.39 24.96 -16.80
C GLU A 638 -7.29 24.73 -15.28
N PHE A 639 -8.02 23.75 -14.74
CA PHE A 639 -7.89 23.35 -13.34
C PHE A 639 -6.50 22.77 -13.01
N ILE A 640 -5.95 21.91 -13.87
CA ILE A 640 -4.61 21.33 -13.68
C ILE A 640 -3.55 22.43 -13.68
N ASP A 641 -3.66 23.39 -14.59
CA ASP A 641 -2.76 24.54 -14.72
C ASP A 641 -2.86 25.46 -13.51
N PHE A 642 -4.07 25.81 -13.09
CA PHE A 642 -4.33 26.57 -11.86
C PHE A 642 -3.70 25.88 -10.63
N ARG A 643 -3.94 24.57 -10.49
CA ARG A 643 -3.38 23.77 -9.40
C ARG A 643 -1.87 23.76 -9.45
N HIS A 644 -1.27 23.68 -10.64
CA HIS A 644 0.18 23.69 -10.79
C HIS A 644 0.77 25.04 -10.36
N ASP A 645 0.18 26.15 -10.79
CA ASP A 645 0.65 27.50 -10.45
C ASP A 645 0.60 27.71 -8.92
N ARG A 646 -0.47 27.23 -8.26
CA ARG A 646 -0.56 27.22 -6.79
C ARG A 646 0.47 26.28 -6.16
N TYR A 647 0.68 25.08 -6.72
CA TYR A 647 1.67 24.11 -6.24
C TYR A 647 3.08 24.71 -6.19
N GLN A 648 3.47 25.50 -7.19
CA GLN A 648 4.78 26.15 -7.24
C GLN A 648 5.04 27.04 -6.03
N THR A 649 4.01 27.66 -5.44
CA THR A 649 4.18 28.50 -4.25
C THR A 649 4.64 27.71 -3.01
N PHE A 650 4.43 26.39 -2.99
CA PHE A 650 4.86 25.52 -1.89
C PHE A 650 6.27 24.97 -2.09
N VAL A 651 6.80 24.99 -3.32
CA VAL A 651 8.13 24.49 -3.64
C VAL A 651 9.20 25.37 -2.99
N GLY A 652 10.12 24.76 -2.24
CA GLY A 652 11.13 25.47 -1.44
C GLY A 652 10.61 26.04 -0.12
N ASN A 653 9.32 25.83 0.19
CA ASN A 653 8.69 26.22 1.45
C ASN A 653 8.19 24.97 2.19
N LEU A 654 6.87 24.74 2.22
CA LEU A 654 6.25 23.56 2.83
C LEU A 654 6.59 22.25 2.09
N HIS A 655 7.02 22.34 0.83
CA HIS A 655 7.43 21.19 0.04
C HIS A 655 8.80 21.37 -0.61
N CYS A 656 9.73 20.46 -0.34
CA CYS A 656 11.06 20.44 -0.95
C CYS A 656 11.21 19.16 -1.80
N PRO A 657 11.14 19.25 -3.15
CA PRO A 657 11.12 18.08 -4.04
C PRO A 657 12.37 17.19 -3.96
N ASN A 658 13.49 17.73 -3.44
CA ASN A 658 14.79 17.06 -3.40
C ASN A 658 15.30 16.79 -1.98
N GLU A 659 14.44 16.95 -0.95
CA GLU A 659 14.83 16.76 0.45
C GLU A 659 14.03 15.62 1.09
N ASP A 660 14.74 14.75 1.83
CA ASP A 660 14.12 13.63 2.55
C ASP A 660 13.16 14.06 3.68
N HIS A 661 13.25 15.33 4.13
CA HIS A 661 12.51 15.87 5.26
C HIS A 661 11.59 17.04 4.88
N SER A 662 10.96 16.96 3.72
CA SER A 662 9.90 17.89 3.31
C SER A 662 8.72 17.87 4.33
N PRO A 663 8.27 19.02 4.87
CA PRO A 663 7.19 19.10 5.87
C PRO A 663 5.89 18.37 5.45
N ILE A 664 5.54 18.50 4.17
CA ILE A 664 4.47 17.75 3.53
C ILE A 664 4.96 17.04 2.27
N SER A 665 4.28 15.96 1.88
CA SER A 665 4.59 15.23 0.64
C SER A 665 4.14 16.01 -0.61
N HIS A 666 4.71 15.67 -1.76
CA HIS A 666 4.30 16.20 -3.07
C HIS A 666 2.79 16.07 -3.30
N GLY A 667 2.22 14.89 -3.00
CA GLY A 667 0.78 14.64 -3.14
C GLY A 667 -0.08 15.50 -2.21
N MET A 668 0.41 15.81 -1.01
CA MET A 668 -0.27 16.71 -0.09
C MET A 668 -0.20 18.17 -0.55
N ALA A 669 0.95 18.62 -1.06
CA ALA A 669 1.10 19.95 -1.65
C ALA A 669 0.15 20.15 -2.83
N LEU A 670 0.05 19.17 -3.74
CA LEU A 670 -0.92 19.18 -4.84
C LEU A 670 -2.37 19.20 -4.35
N LYS A 671 -2.68 18.57 -3.21
CA LYS A 671 -4.02 18.55 -2.63
C LYS A 671 -4.39 19.92 -2.04
N ILE A 672 -3.45 20.57 -1.34
CA ILE A 672 -3.63 21.94 -0.84
C ILE A 672 -3.82 22.90 -2.01
N ALA A 673 -2.92 22.85 -2.99
CA ALA A 673 -3.00 23.66 -4.21
C ALA A 673 -4.32 23.45 -4.97
N GLY A 674 -4.77 22.20 -5.09
CA GLY A 674 -6.04 21.86 -5.75
C GLY A 674 -7.27 22.34 -5.00
N SER A 675 -7.16 22.67 -3.71
CA SER A 675 -8.24 23.30 -2.93
C SER A 675 -8.33 24.82 -3.12
N GLY A 676 -7.45 25.38 -3.97
CA GLY A 676 -7.35 26.79 -4.29
C GLY A 676 -6.32 27.56 -3.46
N LEU A 677 -5.71 26.94 -2.45
CA LEU A 677 -4.79 27.59 -1.53
C LEU A 677 -3.38 27.69 -2.10
N SER A 678 -2.74 28.84 -1.90
CA SER A 678 -1.30 29.07 -2.07
C SER A 678 -0.56 29.04 -0.73
N TYR A 679 0.77 29.03 -0.78
CA TYR A 679 1.61 29.20 0.41
C TYR A 679 1.34 30.53 1.13
N SER A 680 1.20 31.63 0.38
CA SER A 680 0.91 32.95 0.96
C SER A 680 -0.42 32.98 1.70
N ASP A 681 -1.44 32.26 1.22
CA ASP A 681 -2.73 32.16 1.92
C ASP A 681 -2.56 31.48 3.29
N LEU A 682 -1.79 30.38 3.35
CA LEU A 682 -1.48 29.70 4.61
C LEU A 682 -0.61 30.55 5.53
N HIS A 683 0.36 31.27 4.97
CA HIS A 683 1.23 32.17 5.74
C HIS A 683 0.41 33.34 6.34
N ASN A 684 -0.50 33.95 5.59
CA ASN A 684 -1.37 35.03 6.07
C ASN A 684 -2.32 34.55 7.19
N LEU A 685 -2.86 33.34 7.05
CA LEU A 685 -3.65 32.71 8.13
C LEU A 685 -2.82 32.50 9.39
N TRP A 686 -1.59 32.02 9.23
CA TRP A 686 -0.67 31.82 10.34
C TRP A 686 -0.36 33.14 11.05
N GLN A 687 -0.02 34.19 10.31
CA GLN A 687 0.28 35.50 10.89
C GLN A 687 -0.89 36.08 11.70
N LYS A 688 -2.13 35.85 11.25
CA LYS A 688 -3.30 36.47 11.87
C LYS A 688 -4.00 35.61 12.93
N PHE A 689 -3.96 34.28 12.79
CA PHE A 689 -4.71 33.34 13.64
C PHE A 689 -3.87 32.16 14.14
N GLY A 690 -2.56 32.14 13.87
CA GLY A 690 -1.65 31.08 14.28
C GLY A 690 -2.10 29.69 13.82
N GLU A 691 -1.93 28.71 14.69
CA GLU A 691 -2.33 27.32 14.46
C GLU A 691 -3.83 27.17 14.19
N THR A 692 -4.67 28.00 14.81
CA THR A 692 -6.12 27.97 14.64
C THR A 692 -6.51 28.28 13.19
N GLY A 693 -5.84 29.26 12.57
CA GLY A 693 -6.10 29.63 11.18
C GLY A 693 -5.75 28.51 10.21
N VAL A 694 -4.53 27.99 10.31
CA VAL A 694 -4.04 26.95 9.38
C VAL A 694 -4.79 25.63 9.56
N VAL A 695 -4.95 25.16 10.80
CA VAL A 695 -5.68 23.92 11.09
C VAL A 695 -7.15 24.06 10.70
N GLY A 696 -7.77 25.20 11.02
CA GLY A 696 -9.16 25.48 10.68
C GLY A 696 -9.44 25.35 9.18
N ILE A 697 -8.62 25.98 8.35
CA ILE A 697 -8.81 25.96 6.89
C ILE A 697 -8.52 24.61 6.27
N LEU A 698 -7.50 23.88 6.74
CA LEU A 698 -7.14 22.59 6.17
C LEU A 698 -8.06 21.45 6.62
N PHE A 699 -8.59 21.52 7.85
CA PHE A 699 -9.42 20.48 8.47
C PHE A 699 -10.91 20.67 8.22
N MET A 700 -11.44 21.89 8.33
CA MET A 700 -12.88 22.11 8.28
C MET A 700 -13.43 21.94 6.85
N PRO A 701 -14.72 21.57 6.70
CA PRO A 701 -15.36 21.46 5.38
C PRO A 701 -15.48 22.84 4.71
N SER A 702 -15.03 22.96 3.46
CA SER A 702 -15.21 24.22 2.73
C SER A 702 -16.62 24.36 2.16
N TYR A 703 -17.13 25.59 2.13
CA TYR A 703 -18.35 25.97 1.44
C TYR A 703 -18.02 26.57 0.07
N ASN A 704 -18.81 26.25 -0.97
CA ASN A 704 -18.79 26.94 -2.26
C ASN A 704 -19.98 27.91 -2.31
N PRO A 705 -19.75 29.24 -2.32
CA PRO A 705 -20.84 30.23 -2.33
C PRO A 705 -21.80 30.12 -3.51
N LYS A 706 -21.40 29.47 -4.61
CA LYS A 706 -22.23 29.29 -5.81
C LYS A 706 -23.20 28.10 -5.72
N ASP A 707 -23.11 27.29 -4.68
CA ASP A 707 -23.98 26.13 -4.47
C ASP A 707 -25.10 26.48 -3.48
N THR A 708 -26.24 26.93 -4.02
CA THR A 708 -27.44 27.30 -3.25
C THR A 708 -28.22 26.08 -2.75
N ARG A 709 -27.80 24.84 -3.09
CA ARG A 709 -28.51 23.60 -2.74
C ARG A 709 -27.88 22.83 -1.57
N SER A 710 -26.69 23.21 -1.10
CA SER A 710 -26.01 22.48 -0.03
C SER A 710 -26.11 23.21 1.31
N THR A 711 -26.84 22.61 2.25
CA THR A 711 -26.79 22.99 3.66
C THR A 711 -25.44 22.58 4.27
N PRO A 712 -24.96 23.27 5.33
CA PRO A 712 -23.65 23.00 5.96
C PRO A 712 -23.46 21.57 6.47
N SER A 713 -24.54 20.79 6.60
CA SER A 713 -24.53 19.41 7.13
C SER A 713 -24.14 18.34 6.09
N ASP A 714 -24.19 18.64 4.78
CA ASP A 714 -24.16 17.59 3.75
C ASP A 714 -22.77 17.24 3.19
N LYS A 715 -21.67 17.84 3.67
CA LYS A 715 -20.31 17.48 3.23
C LYS A 715 -19.39 17.24 4.42
N ASN A 716 -19.34 15.98 4.86
CA ASN A 716 -18.50 15.49 5.97
C ASN A 716 -16.98 15.44 5.63
N HIS A 717 -16.56 16.07 4.53
CA HIS A 717 -15.20 16.01 3.99
C HIS A 717 -14.40 17.28 4.30
N PRO A 718 -13.14 17.15 4.76
CA PRO A 718 -12.29 18.31 5.03
C PRO A 718 -11.95 19.04 3.73
N ARG A 719 -11.67 20.35 3.78
CA ARG A 719 -11.11 21.09 2.63
C ARG A 719 -9.85 20.41 2.08
N VAL A 720 -8.96 19.94 2.97
CA VAL A 720 -7.73 19.23 2.59
C VAL A 720 -7.57 17.92 3.36
N THR A 721 -7.46 17.91 4.69
CA THR A 721 -7.11 16.69 5.44
C THR A 721 -7.60 16.69 6.88
N LYS A 722 -7.99 15.51 7.38
CA LYS A 722 -8.26 15.25 8.80
C LYS A 722 -7.06 14.63 9.53
N SER A 723 -5.93 14.43 8.84
CA SER A 723 -4.75 13.80 9.43
C SER A 723 -4.04 14.77 10.38
N LYS A 724 -4.18 14.54 11.68
CA LYS A 724 -3.54 15.34 12.73
C LYS A 724 -2.03 15.47 12.52
N ARG A 725 -1.35 14.37 12.20
CA ARG A 725 0.10 14.37 11.96
C ARG A 725 0.52 15.33 10.85
N ILE A 726 -0.23 15.37 9.74
CA ILE A 726 0.05 16.29 8.64
C ILE A 726 -0.16 17.73 9.09
N LEU A 727 -1.27 17.99 9.80
CA LEU A 727 -1.59 19.32 10.32
C LEU A 727 -0.52 19.80 11.31
N SER A 728 -0.07 18.93 12.22
CA SER A 728 1.03 19.20 13.15
C SER A 728 2.33 19.50 12.41
N ASN A 729 2.67 18.77 11.34
CA ASN A 729 3.87 19.06 10.54
C ASN A 729 3.80 20.45 9.88
N VAL A 730 2.64 20.83 9.33
CA VAL A 730 2.45 22.16 8.73
C VAL A 730 2.57 23.26 9.79
N VAL A 731 2.00 23.05 10.98
CA VAL A 731 2.12 24.01 12.09
C VAL A 731 3.56 24.13 12.57
N LYS A 732 4.26 23.00 12.78
CA LYS A 732 5.68 22.97 13.18
C LYS A 732 6.57 23.72 12.19
N TYR A 733 6.29 23.60 10.89
CA TYR A 733 6.99 24.38 9.86
C TYR A 733 6.82 25.89 10.10
N PHE A 734 5.59 26.39 10.24
CA PHE A 734 5.36 27.83 10.42
C PHE A 734 5.89 28.35 11.77
N GLN A 735 5.87 27.53 12.81
CA GLN A 735 6.53 27.84 14.09
C GLN A 735 8.04 28.05 13.89
N SER A 736 8.71 27.15 13.15
CA SER A 736 10.15 27.24 12.91
C SER A 736 10.54 28.48 12.09
N CYS A 737 9.73 28.88 11.10
CA CYS A 737 9.97 30.09 10.31
C CYS A 737 9.94 31.38 11.13
N ASN A 738 9.15 31.43 12.21
CA ASN A 738 9.08 32.61 13.09
C ASN A 738 10.31 32.76 13.99
N VAL A 739 10.98 31.66 14.35
CA VAL A 739 12.19 31.69 15.20
C VAL A 739 13.38 32.27 14.42
N SER A 740 13.49 31.96 13.14
CA SER A 740 14.58 32.42 12.26
C SER A 740 14.62 33.95 12.04
N ASN A 741 13.47 34.62 12.11
CA ASN A 741 13.36 36.08 11.93
C ASN A 741 13.73 36.89 13.18
N ILE A 742 13.76 36.26 14.36
CA ILE A 742 14.12 36.92 15.62
C ILE A 742 15.66 36.92 15.80
N SER A 743 16.36 35.94 15.22
CA SER A 743 17.83 35.81 15.31
C SER A 743 18.63 36.69 14.35
N THR A 744 17.99 37.40 13.41
CA THR A 744 18.65 38.31 12.45
C THR A 744 18.47 39.79 12.77
N SER A 745 17.78 40.11 13.88
CA SER A 745 17.49 41.49 14.32
C SER A 745 18.15 41.86 15.66
N SER A 746 19.16 41.10 16.10
CA SER A 746 20.01 41.39 17.27
C SER A 746 21.40 41.86 16.88
#